data_AF-A0A2H9TJT7-F1
#
_entry.id   AF-A0A2H9TJT7-F1
#
_cell.length_a   1.000
_cell.length_b   1.000
_cell.length_c   1.000
_cell.angle_alpha   90.00
_cell.angle_beta   90.00
_cell.angle_gamma   90.00
#
_symmetry.space_group_name_H-M   'P 1'
#
loop_
_entity.id
_entity.type
_entity.pdbx_description
1 polymer ?
#
loop_
_entity_poly.entity_id
_entity_poly.type
_entity_poly.pdbx_seq_one_letter_code
_entity_poly.pdbx_strand_id
1 'polypeptide(L)'
;MTFLELLLCLGLIFGPIVGYIPQYMNIRTSQDPGGFSPLVCFILISANILRVFFWFLKGFELTLLCQSVMMIAAQLVLLELIVRVQLKNRPSKRFAMENFWQWDYFGEYLAFLGLFVFSIATVTILNKLIFGSVWITEAVGGLALMIESTLAMPQFYSNWKAKATGGLSSQLIDVDEEEALEELYVMTRRRATMDEHVLLAKPPEAAKNTLAGISLTNKIKVKLKPDLEVAVPQNIGPPYGSLEMPIPTNAAESTSNGFPTHITKVCCIGAGYVGGPTCAVIADRCPHIKVTIVDISVERIRLWNEGPLPIYEPGLEEVVGRCRGRNLFFTTDVTRAIEEAELIFVSVNTPTKTSGLGAGMAADLKYIEAATRMIVDASTSNKIIVEKSTVPCRTAQSILTILENNCRPNVCFQVLSNPEFLAEGTAIADLQAPDRILIGGMNSPAGKDAQEALVKIYSNWVPRKRIITTNLWSSELSKLAANAMLAQRISSVNALSALCEATGADIDEVATAVGWDTRIGPNFLKAGVGFGGSCFHKDILNLVYLCESLNLPEVAHYWKQVVDLNEYQKTRFVRKIISNLFHTVSNKRIAILGFAFKKNTGDTRETPALTVVDCLLAEDAQLSIYDPVVSHEQMLEDISSLRRPNGTSNITLNTDVYEACKEADALVVCTEWDQFKTLDYKRIYQSMRKPAFIFDGRLILDPIELRQIGFSVEIIGKSQPITSAWK
;
A
#
# COMPACT_ATOMS: atom_id res chain seq x y z
N MET A 1 -24.01 -6.77 -29.70
CA MET A 1 -24.27 -6.66 -28.25
C MET A 1 -24.55 -8.05 -27.72
N THR A 2 -23.70 -8.57 -26.83
CA THR A 2 -23.91 -9.87 -26.20
C THR A 2 -25.12 -9.82 -25.25
N PHE A 3 -25.70 -10.97 -24.90
CA PHE A 3 -26.80 -11.02 -23.92
C PHE A 3 -26.40 -10.41 -22.56
N LEU A 4 -25.13 -10.60 -22.16
CA LEU A 4 -24.57 -10.02 -20.94
C LEU A 4 -24.43 -8.49 -21.04
N GLU A 5 -23.98 -7.96 -22.18
CA GLU A 5 -23.94 -6.51 -22.41
C GLU A 5 -25.34 -5.88 -22.39
N LEU A 6 -26.34 -6.55 -22.96
CA LEU A 6 -27.74 -6.10 -22.88
C LEU A 6 -28.21 -6.04 -21.42
N LEU A 7 -27.90 -7.07 -20.63
CA LEU A 7 -28.26 -7.15 -19.22
C LEU A 7 -27.58 -6.04 -18.39
N LEU A 8 -26.30 -5.76 -18.65
CA LEU A 8 -25.56 -4.68 -17.98
C LEU A 8 -26.12 -3.30 -18.35
N CYS A 9 -26.43 -3.06 -19.62
CA CYS A 9 -27.07 -1.82 -20.07
C CYS A 9 -28.45 -1.64 -19.43
N LEU A 10 -29.25 -2.70 -19.34
CA LEU A 10 -30.54 -2.66 -18.65
C LEU A 10 -30.36 -2.40 -17.14
N GLY A 11 -29.36 -3.02 -16.51
CA GLY A 11 -29.01 -2.80 -15.11
C GLY A 11 -28.64 -1.35 -14.82
N LEU A 12 -27.83 -0.72 -15.68
CA LEU A 12 -27.45 0.69 -15.56
C LEU A 12 -28.65 1.63 -15.76
N ILE A 13 -29.53 1.34 -16.72
CA ILE A 13 -30.70 2.19 -17.00
C ILE A 13 -31.74 2.09 -15.87
N PHE A 14 -32.06 0.89 -15.41
CA PHE A 14 -33.18 0.66 -14.50
C PHE A 14 -32.78 0.54 -13.02
N GLY A 15 -31.56 0.12 -12.71
CA GLY A 15 -31.09 -0.11 -11.34
C GLY A 15 -31.34 1.07 -10.39
N PRO A 16 -30.92 2.30 -10.75
CA PRO A 16 -31.17 3.50 -9.95
C PRO A 16 -32.65 3.79 -9.70
N ILE A 17 -33.54 3.40 -10.61
CA ILE A 17 -34.99 3.63 -10.52
C ILE A 17 -35.64 2.58 -9.60
N VAL A 18 -35.18 1.33 -9.67
CA VAL A 18 -35.70 0.23 -8.86
C VAL A 18 -35.60 0.54 -7.36
N GLY A 19 -34.56 1.27 -6.93
CA GLY A 19 -34.40 1.71 -5.54
C GLY A 19 -35.56 2.57 -4.99
N TYR A 20 -36.31 3.26 -5.85
CA TYR A 20 -37.44 4.11 -5.44
C TYR A 20 -38.79 3.40 -5.45
N ILE A 21 -38.87 2.17 -5.97
CA ILE A 21 -40.13 1.40 -6.04
C ILE A 21 -40.69 1.12 -4.63
N PRO A 22 -39.91 0.62 -3.65
CA PRO A 22 -40.42 0.38 -2.29
C PRO A 22 -40.95 1.67 -1.66
N GLN A 23 -40.26 2.80 -1.87
CA GLN A 23 -40.69 4.10 -1.36
C GLN A 23 -42.03 4.52 -1.97
N TYR A 24 -42.17 4.43 -3.29
CA TYR A 24 -43.43 4.72 -3.98
C TYR A 24 -44.59 3.86 -3.45
N MET A 25 -44.37 2.54 -3.32
CA MET A 25 -45.38 1.62 -2.80
C MET A 25 -45.77 1.93 -1.36
N ASN A 26 -44.79 2.28 -0.52
CA ASN A 26 -45.04 2.65 0.88
C ASN A 26 -45.89 3.92 0.97
N ILE A 27 -45.53 4.99 0.26
CA ILE A 27 -46.28 6.27 0.27
C ILE A 27 -47.71 6.05 -0.25
N ARG A 28 -47.87 5.25 -1.32
CA ARG A 28 -49.18 4.96 -1.89
C ARG A 28 -50.08 4.17 -0.92
N THR A 29 -49.50 3.22 -0.18
CA THR A 29 -50.25 2.32 0.72
C THR A 29 -50.56 2.98 2.06
N SER A 30 -49.58 3.65 2.66
CA SER A 30 -49.73 4.34 3.95
C SER A 30 -50.51 5.65 3.87
N GLN A 31 -50.64 6.23 2.67
CA GLN A 31 -51.16 7.60 2.47
C GLN A 31 -50.41 8.64 3.32
N ASP A 32 -49.13 8.37 3.60
CA ASP A 32 -48.24 9.28 4.31
C ASP A 32 -46.86 9.25 3.61
N PRO A 33 -46.29 10.41 3.21
CA PRO A 33 -44.94 10.46 2.66
C PRO A 33 -43.85 9.99 3.65
N GLY A 34 -44.15 9.80 4.94
CA GLY A 34 -43.23 9.19 5.91
C GLY A 34 -41.96 10.02 6.15
N GLY A 35 -42.04 11.35 5.94
CA GLY A 35 -40.90 12.26 6.06
C GLY A 35 -40.02 12.36 4.80
N PHE A 36 -40.37 11.70 3.69
CA PHE A 36 -39.64 11.83 2.43
C PHE A 36 -39.81 13.23 1.83
N SER A 37 -38.69 13.91 1.59
CA SER A 37 -38.69 15.32 1.18
C SER A 37 -38.87 15.49 -0.34
N PRO A 38 -39.79 16.37 -0.81
CA PRO A 38 -39.92 16.69 -2.23
C PRO A 38 -38.65 17.32 -2.83
N LEU A 39 -37.74 17.87 -2.01
CA LEU A 39 -36.42 18.34 -2.46
C LEU A 39 -35.53 17.21 -2.99
N VAL A 40 -35.72 15.96 -2.54
CA VAL A 40 -34.95 14.82 -3.09
C VAL A 40 -35.32 14.63 -4.56
N CYS A 41 -36.61 14.70 -4.89
CA CYS A 41 -37.08 14.69 -6.28
C CYS A 41 -36.55 15.89 -7.06
N PHE A 42 -36.47 17.09 -6.46
CA PHE A 42 -35.87 18.27 -7.11
C PHE A 42 -34.45 18.01 -7.58
N ILE A 43 -33.61 17.58 -6.64
CA ILE A 43 -32.17 17.39 -6.84
C ILE A 43 -31.95 16.40 -7.97
N LEU A 44 -32.65 15.28 -7.94
CA LEU A 44 -32.53 14.24 -8.97
C LEU A 44 -33.07 14.70 -10.32
N ILE A 45 -34.21 15.38 -10.37
CA ILE A 45 -34.76 15.90 -11.63
C ILE A 45 -33.80 16.93 -12.24
N SER A 46 -33.33 17.91 -11.45
CA SER A 46 -32.45 18.97 -11.91
C SER A 46 -31.07 18.46 -12.34
N ALA A 47 -30.45 17.55 -11.58
CA ALA A 47 -29.17 16.96 -11.95
C ALA A 47 -29.27 16.15 -13.25
N ASN A 48 -30.33 15.36 -13.44
CA ASN A 48 -30.51 14.57 -14.64
C ASN A 48 -30.92 15.42 -15.86
N ILE A 49 -31.63 16.53 -15.68
CA ILE A 49 -31.86 17.52 -16.74
C ILE A 49 -30.52 18.09 -17.22
N LEU A 50 -29.65 18.50 -16.29
CA LEU A 50 -28.32 19.02 -16.63
C LEU A 50 -27.45 17.97 -17.35
N ARG A 51 -27.51 16.69 -16.93
CA ARG A 51 -26.83 15.58 -17.64
C ARG A 51 -27.32 15.41 -19.08
N VAL A 52 -28.63 15.49 -19.31
CA VAL A 52 -29.21 15.42 -20.67
C VAL A 52 -28.69 16.57 -21.54
N PHE A 53 -28.65 17.80 -21.02
CA PHE A 53 -28.11 18.95 -21.77
C PHE A 53 -26.60 18.89 -21.96
N PHE A 54 -25.86 18.41 -20.96
CA PHE A 54 -24.42 18.16 -21.07
C PHE A 54 -24.11 17.18 -22.21
N TRP A 55 -24.92 16.13 -22.41
CA TRP A 55 -24.75 15.18 -23.51
C TRP A 55 -24.77 15.86 -24.89
N PHE A 56 -25.62 16.87 -25.08
CA PHE A 56 -25.68 17.63 -26.34
C PHE A 56 -24.46 18.54 -26.58
N LEU A 57 -23.74 18.91 -25.52
CA LEU A 57 -22.47 19.67 -25.60
C LEU A 57 -21.28 18.74 -25.77
N LYS A 58 -21.23 17.65 -25.00
CA LYS A 58 -20.18 16.63 -25.00
C LYS A 58 -20.82 15.25 -24.83
N GLY A 59 -20.89 14.50 -25.93
CA GLY A 59 -21.50 13.18 -25.95
C GLY A 59 -20.82 12.22 -24.99
N PHE A 60 -21.63 11.45 -24.27
CA PHE A 60 -21.22 10.30 -23.45
C PHE A 60 -22.13 9.10 -23.77
N GLU A 61 -21.89 7.97 -23.11
CA GLU A 61 -22.58 6.71 -23.41
C GLU A 61 -24.12 6.85 -23.42
N LEU A 62 -24.74 6.31 -24.49
CA LEU A 62 -26.19 6.38 -24.69
C LEU A 62 -26.97 5.74 -23.53
N THR A 63 -26.42 4.71 -22.90
CA THR A 63 -26.99 4.04 -21.72
C THR A 63 -27.21 5.00 -20.56
N LEU A 64 -26.23 5.87 -20.27
CA LEU A 64 -26.31 6.86 -19.19
C LEU A 64 -27.29 8.01 -19.55
N LEU A 65 -27.43 8.33 -20.83
CA LEU A 65 -28.45 9.28 -21.29
C LEU A 65 -29.86 8.71 -21.08
N CYS A 66 -30.08 7.45 -21.50
CA CYS A 66 -31.33 6.74 -21.28
C CYS A 66 -31.68 6.63 -19.79
N GLN A 67 -30.69 6.32 -18.94
CA GLN A 67 -30.84 6.32 -17.48
C GLN A 67 -31.31 7.69 -16.96
N SER A 68 -30.69 8.79 -17.43
CA SER A 68 -31.02 10.14 -16.97
C SER A 68 -32.47 10.52 -17.32
N VAL A 69 -32.92 10.20 -18.54
CA VAL A 69 -34.32 10.43 -18.97
C VAL A 69 -35.30 9.60 -18.15
N MET A 70 -35.01 8.33 -17.93
CA MET A 70 -35.86 7.44 -17.15
C MET A 70 -35.92 7.85 -15.66
N MET A 71 -34.82 8.34 -15.10
CA MET A 71 -34.77 8.89 -13.74
C MET A 71 -35.65 10.14 -13.61
N ILE A 72 -35.62 11.07 -14.58
CA ILE A 72 -36.50 12.25 -14.57
C ILE A 72 -37.98 11.81 -14.53
N ALA A 73 -38.37 10.85 -15.38
CA ALA A 73 -39.74 10.35 -15.42
C ALA A 73 -40.16 9.70 -14.09
N ALA A 74 -39.31 8.84 -13.52
CA ALA A 74 -39.58 8.17 -12.25
C ALA A 74 -39.74 9.17 -11.09
N GLN A 75 -38.88 10.19 -11.03
CA GLN A 75 -38.93 11.20 -9.97
C GLN A 75 -40.10 12.16 -10.13
N LEU A 76 -40.56 12.44 -11.36
CA LEU A 76 -41.79 13.20 -11.59
C LEU A 76 -43.03 12.43 -11.10
N VAL A 77 -43.10 11.12 -11.35
CA VAL A 77 -44.18 10.25 -10.85
C VAL A 77 -44.18 10.21 -9.32
N LEU A 78 -43.02 10.10 -8.70
CA LEU A 78 -42.88 10.10 -7.25
C LEU A 78 -43.27 11.46 -6.65
N LEU A 79 -42.83 12.57 -7.26
CA LEU A 79 -43.19 13.93 -6.86
C LEU A 79 -44.70 14.16 -6.93
N GLU A 80 -45.34 13.75 -8.03
CA GLU A 80 -46.80 13.85 -8.18
C GLU A 80 -47.54 13.08 -7.07
N LEU A 81 -47.06 11.88 -6.73
CA LEU A 81 -47.63 11.09 -5.63
C LEU A 81 -47.47 11.82 -4.29
N ILE A 82 -46.28 12.34 -3.98
CA ILE A 82 -45.99 13.06 -2.74
C ILE A 82 -46.91 14.27 -2.60
N VAL A 83 -47.02 15.10 -3.64
CA VAL A 83 -47.86 16.29 -3.63
C VAL A 83 -49.34 15.93 -3.47
N ARG A 84 -49.82 14.89 -4.17
CA ARG A 84 -51.22 14.41 -4.03
C ARG A 84 -51.54 13.95 -2.61
N VAL A 85 -50.60 13.29 -1.93
CA VAL A 85 -50.80 12.81 -0.56
C VAL A 85 -50.71 13.96 0.45
N GLN A 86 -49.78 14.90 0.27
CA GLN A 86 -49.60 16.06 1.17
C GLN A 86 -50.77 17.05 1.14
N LEU A 87 -51.43 17.20 -0.01
CA LEU A 87 -52.59 18.09 -0.20
C LEU A 87 -53.80 17.79 0.70
N LYS A 88 -53.89 16.61 1.31
CA LYS A 88 -55.03 16.25 2.16
C LYS A 88 -55.05 16.96 3.53
N ASN A 89 -53.95 17.59 3.97
CA ASN A 89 -53.77 17.96 5.39
C ASN A 89 -53.26 19.39 5.71
N ARG A 90 -53.17 20.36 4.76
CA ARG A 90 -52.62 21.71 5.06
C ARG A 90 -53.26 22.87 4.25
N PRO A 91 -53.23 24.11 4.76
CA PRO A 91 -53.63 25.31 4.00
C PRO A 91 -52.62 25.62 2.87
N SER A 92 -53.10 26.19 1.76
CA SER A 92 -52.37 26.27 0.49
C SER A 92 -51.20 27.26 0.46
N LYS A 93 -50.04 26.79 0.00
CA LYS A 93 -48.84 27.54 -0.37
C LYS A 93 -48.75 27.63 -1.89
N ARG A 94 -48.96 28.84 -2.42
CA ARG A 94 -48.77 29.17 -3.85
C ARG A 94 -47.31 29.47 -4.18
N PHE A 95 -47.00 29.56 -5.47
CA PHE A 95 -45.67 29.88 -5.98
C PHE A 95 -45.10 31.15 -5.34
N ALA A 96 -44.14 30.98 -4.43
CA ALA A 96 -43.39 32.04 -3.77
C ALA A 96 -41.99 31.52 -3.42
N MET A 97 -40.98 32.38 -3.49
CA MET A 97 -39.59 32.04 -3.16
C MET A 97 -39.41 31.62 -1.70
N GLU A 98 -40.24 32.14 -0.80
CA GLU A 98 -40.25 31.79 0.62
C GLU A 98 -40.60 30.31 0.88
N ASN A 99 -41.29 29.67 -0.08
CA ASN A 99 -41.66 28.26 -0.03
C ASN A 99 -41.04 27.49 -1.20
N PHE A 100 -39.82 27.86 -1.60
CA PHE A 100 -39.11 27.24 -2.72
C PHE A 100 -39.16 25.70 -2.63
N TRP A 101 -39.70 25.07 -3.68
CA TRP A 101 -39.86 23.62 -3.80
C TRP A 101 -40.68 22.95 -2.67
N GLN A 102 -41.54 23.71 -2.02
CA GLN A 102 -42.53 23.26 -1.02
C GLN A 102 -43.93 23.73 -1.39
N TRP A 103 -44.25 23.68 -2.69
CA TRP A 103 -45.56 24.07 -3.23
C TRP A 103 -46.56 22.92 -3.08
N ASP A 104 -47.84 23.28 -2.99
CA ASP A 104 -48.89 22.26 -2.79
C ASP A 104 -49.49 21.76 -4.10
N TYR A 105 -49.20 22.40 -5.24
CA TYR A 105 -49.75 22.00 -6.54
C TYR A 105 -48.66 21.50 -7.48
N PHE A 106 -48.84 20.31 -8.04
CA PHE A 106 -47.90 19.71 -8.98
C PHE A 106 -47.61 20.61 -10.21
N GLY A 107 -48.60 21.40 -10.64
CA GLY A 107 -48.45 22.37 -11.73
C GLY A 107 -47.37 23.43 -11.49
N GLU A 108 -47.16 23.85 -10.23
CA GLU A 108 -46.13 24.85 -9.88
C GLU A 108 -44.71 24.28 -10.03
N TYR A 109 -44.54 22.99 -9.70
CA TYR A 109 -43.29 22.28 -9.94
C TYR A 109 -42.99 22.15 -11.44
N LEU A 110 -44.00 21.81 -12.24
CA LEU A 110 -43.85 21.74 -13.70
C LEU A 110 -43.54 23.12 -14.30
N ALA A 111 -44.17 24.19 -13.83
CA ALA A 111 -43.88 25.55 -14.28
C ALA A 111 -42.42 25.95 -14.00
N PHE A 112 -41.92 25.67 -12.80
CA PHE A 112 -40.52 25.92 -12.47
C PHE A 112 -39.56 25.06 -13.30
N LEU A 113 -39.82 23.75 -13.44
CA LEU A 113 -38.99 22.86 -14.25
C LEU A 113 -38.99 23.29 -15.72
N GLY A 114 -40.12 23.77 -16.24
CA GLY A 114 -40.21 24.35 -17.57
C GLY A 114 -39.29 25.56 -17.76
N LEU A 115 -39.29 26.49 -16.80
CA LEU A 115 -38.37 27.64 -16.80
C LEU A 115 -36.90 27.23 -16.68
N PHE A 116 -36.61 26.22 -15.85
CA PHE A 116 -35.27 25.68 -15.66
C PHE A 116 -34.75 25.02 -16.95
N VAL A 117 -35.55 24.14 -17.56
CA VAL A 117 -35.24 23.50 -18.85
C VAL A 117 -35.05 24.54 -19.94
N PHE A 118 -35.93 25.54 -20.03
CA PHE A 118 -35.80 26.63 -21.00
C PHE A 118 -34.48 27.38 -20.82
N SER A 119 -34.13 27.76 -19.60
CA SER A 119 -32.90 28.49 -19.29
C SER A 119 -31.65 27.69 -19.67
N ILE A 120 -31.59 26.41 -19.29
CA ILE A 120 -30.46 25.54 -19.63
C ILE A 120 -30.41 25.27 -21.13
N ALA A 121 -31.55 25.06 -21.80
CA ALA A 121 -31.61 24.90 -23.25
C ALA A 121 -31.07 26.13 -23.97
N THR A 122 -31.47 27.34 -23.55
CA THR A 122 -30.96 28.60 -24.11
C THR A 122 -29.44 28.70 -23.93
N VAL A 123 -28.91 28.44 -22.74
CA VAL A 123 -27.46 28.46 -22.48
C VAL A 123 -26.72 27.44 -23.35
N THR A 124 -27.26 26.22 -23.45
CA THR A 124 -26.67 25.12 -24.21
C THR A 124 -26.65 25.43 -25.71
N ILE A 125 -27.77 25.93 -26.26
CA ILE A 125 -27.91 26.30 -27.68
C ILE A 125 -27.02 27.49 -28.01
N LEU A 126 -27.01 28.54 -27.19
CA LEU A 126 -26.13 29.70 -27.38
C LEU A 126 -24.65 29.29 -27.32
N ASN A 127 -24.27 28.43 -26.38
CA ASN A 127 -22.90 27.93 -26.31
C ASN A 127 -22.53 27.15 -27.58
N LYS A 128 -23.41 26.28 -28.07
CA LYS A 128 -23.15 25.44 -29.24
C LYS A 128 -23.12 26.22 -30.55
N LEU A 129 -23.94 27.25 -30.69
CA LEU A 129 -24.08 28.02 -31.94
C LEU A 129 -23.17 29.25 -32.01
N ILE A 130 -22.83 29.87 -30.88
CA ILE A 130 -22.15 31.17 -30.84
C ILE A 130 -20.76 31.09 -30.20
N PHE A 131 -20.65 30.47 -29.02
CA PHE A 131 -19.45 30.65 -28.18
C PHE A 131 -18.43 29.51 -28.29
N GLY A 132 -18.86 28.27 -28.51
CA GLY A 132 -17.99 27.09 -28.51
C GLY A 132 -17.18 26.93 -27.21
N SER A 133 -17.67 27.46 -26.09
CA SER A 133 -16.89 27.57 -24.86
C SER A 133 -16.83 26.25 -24.10
N VAL A 134 -15.60 25.75 -23.91
CA VAL A 134 -15.31 24.58 -23.07
C VAL A 134 -15.73 24.83 -21.63
N TRP A 135 -15.53 26.05 -21.12
CA TRP A 135 -15.90 26.44 -19.77
C TRP A 135 -17.40 26.30 -19.48
N ILE A 136 -18.26 26.65 -20.44
CA ILE A 136 -19.71 26.51 -20.26
C ILE A 136 -20.08 25.03 -20.25
N THR A 137 -19.47 24.22 -21.12
CA THR A 137 -19.67 22.77 -21.15
C THR A 137 -19.28 22.11 -19.82
N GLU A 138 -18.10 22.45 -19.28
CA GLU A 138 -17.64 21.94 -17.99
C GLU A 138 -18.50 22.45 -16.84
N ALA A 139 -18.97 23.70 -16.88
CA ALA A 139 -19.87 24.25 -15.89
C ALA A 139 -21.21 23.50 -15.83
N VAL A 140 -21.82 23.16 -16.97
CA VAL A 140 -23.07 22.37 -16.99
C VAL A 140 -22.86 20.98 -16.37
N GLY A 141 -21.75 20.30 -16.69
CA GLY A 141 -21.42 18.99 -16.13
C GLY A 141 -21.09 19.06 -14.63
N GLY A 142 -20.31 20.06 -14.21
CA GLY A 142 -19.95 20.29 -12.81
C GLY A 142 -21.16 20.63 -11.94
N LEU A 143 -22.09 21.45 -12.44
CA LEU A 143 -23.34 21.76 -11.75
C LEU A 143 -24.22 20.51 -11.57
N ALA A 144 -24.26 19.62 -12.56
CA ALA A 144 -25.02 18.37 -12.44
C ALA A 144 -24.51 17.50 -11.28
N LEU A 145 -23.19 17.30 -11.21
CA LEU A 145 -22.53 16.53 -10.14
C LEU A 145 -22.69 17.21 -8.77
N MET A 146 -22.50 18.52 -8.73
CA MET A 146 -22.63 19.29 -7.49
C MET A 146 -24.05 19.18 -6.92
N ILE A 147 -25.09 19.35 -7.75
CA ILE A 147 -26.49 19.24 -7.30
C ILE A 147 -26.76 17.82 -6.77
N GLU A 148 -26.37 16.78 -7.50
CA GLU A 148 -26.59 15.40 -7.07
C GLU A 148 -25.83 15.03 -5.78
N SER A 149 -24.63 15.58 -5.57
CA SER A 149 -23.87 15.38 -4.33
C SER A 149 -24.59 15.90 -3.08
N THR A 150 -25.58 16.79 -3.25
CA THR A 150 -26.40 17.31 -2.15
C THR A 150 -27.60 16.43 -1.80
N LEU A 151 -27.79 15.28 -2.47
CA LEU A 151 -28.99 14.42 -2.33
C LEU A 151 -29.30 14.01 -0.89
N ALA A 152 -28.26 13.77 -0.07
CA ALA A 152 -28.43 13.37 1.33
C ALA A 152 -28.83 14.55 2.25
N MET A 153 -28.53 15.79 1.85
CA MET A 153 -28.66 16.96 2.72
C MET A 153 -30.12 17.29 3.13
N PRO A 154 -31.12 17.25 2.23
CA PRO A 154 -32.50 17.52 2.62
C PRO A 154 -33.05 16.50 3.63
N GLN A 155 -32.72 15.21 3.46
CA GLN A 155 -33.16 14.17 4.38
C GLN A 155 -32.43 14.28 5.71
N PHE A 156 -31.12 14.53 5.69
CA PHE A 156 -30.33 14.76 6.90
C PHE A 156 -30.87 15.95 7.72
N TYR A 157 -31.15 17.07 7.06
CA TYR A 157 -31.71 18.26 7.70
C TYR A 157 -33.12 18.02 8.26
N SER A 158 -33.98 17.31 7.51
CA SER A 158 -35.33 16.94 7.97
C SER A 158 -35.27 16.05 9.21
N ASN A 159 -34.41 15.04 9.19
CA ASN A 159 -34.19 14.09 10.28
C ASN A 159 -33.61 14.78 11.53
N TRP A 160 -32.64 15.68 11.33
CA TRP A 160 -32.08 16.50 12.40
C TRP A 160 -33.15 17.39 13.05
N LYS A 161 -33.97 18.07 12.25
CA LYS A 161 -35.04 18.95 12.76
C LYS A 161 -36.16 18.17 13.46
N ALA A 162 -36.51 16.99 12.96
CA ALA A 162 -37.56 16.13 13.49
C ALA A 162 -37.09 15.23 14.65
N LYS A 163 -35.78 15.20 14.96
CA LYS A 163 -35.15 14.22 15.85
C LYS A 163 -35.57 12.77 15.54
N ALA A 164 -35.64 12.44 14.25
CA ALA A 164 -36.10 11.14 13.76
C ALA A 164 -35.11 10.60 12.72
N THR A 165 -35.01 9.27 12.59
CA THR A 165 -34.23 8.59 11.56
C THR A 165 -35.07 8.20 10.33
N GLY A 166 -36.31 8.67 10.25
CA GLY A 166 -37.26 8.34 9.19
C GLY A 166 -36.71 8.61 7.79
N GLY A 167 -37.03 7.74 6.83
CA GLY A 167 -36.55 7.84 5.45
C GLY A 167 -35.11 7.37 5.20
N LEU A 168 -34.37 6.97 6.23
CA LEU A 168 -33.14 6.17 6.12
C LEU A 168 -33.49 4.70 6.36
N SER A 169 -32.91 3.78 5.60
CA SER A 169 -33.15 2.34 5.80
C SER A 169 -32.76 1.93 7.22
N SER A 170 -33.68 1.30 7.95
CA SER A 170 -33.44 0.79 9.31
C SER A 170 -32.43 -0.36 9.36
N GLN A 171 -31.98 -0.89 8.21
CA GLN A 171 -30.91 -1.89 8.14
C GLN A 171 -29.50 -1.30 8.22
N LEU A 172 -29.35 0.03 8.25
CA LEU A 172 -28.06 0.72 8.39
C LEU A 172 -27.76 1.15 9.83
N ILE A 173 -28.66 0.90 10.77
CA ILE A 173 -28.49 1.22 12.20
C ILE A 173 -28.82 -0.05 12.98
N ASP A 174 -27.89 -1.00 12.97
CA ASP A 174 -27.77 -1.98 14.04
C ASP A 174 -26.79 -1.34 15.03
N VAL A 175 -27.33 -0.59 15.98
CA VAL A 175 -26.57 -0.03 17.10
C VAL A 175 -27.23 -0.61 18.34
N ASP A 176 -26.48 -1.44 19.07
CA ASP A 176 -26.91 -2.01 20.34
C ASP A 176 -27.40 -0.89 21.26
N GLU A 177 -28.58 -1.05 21.86
CA GLU A 177 -29.23 -0.04 22.71
C GLU A 177 -28.35 0.40 23.90
N GLU A 178 -27.37 -0.42 24.31
CA GLU A 178 -26.39 -0.08 25.35
C GLU A 178 -25.34 0.96 24.90
N GLU A 179 -24.90 0.91 23.64
CA GLU A 179 -23.84 1.79 23.12
C GLU A 179 -24.36 3.23 22.91
N ALA A 180 -25.63 3.35 22.49
CA ALA A 180 -26.31 4.64 22.38
C ALA A 180 -26.53 5.30 23.75
N LEU A 181 -26.75 4.52 24.82
CA LEU A 181 -26.90 5.03 26.19
C LEU A 181 -25.56 5.53 26.76
N GLU A 182 -24.45 4.86 26.45
CA GLU A 182 -23.10 5.33 26.84
C GLU A 182 -22.71 6.62 26.10
N GLU A 183 -22.96 6.73 24.80
CA GLU A 183 -22.67 7.97 24.06
C GLU A 183 -23.53 9.14 24.54
N LEU A 184 -24.81 8.92 24.88
CA LEU A 184 -25.67 9.95 25.45
C LEU A 184 -25.17 10.41 26.83
N TYR A 185 -24.62 9.47 27.63
CA TYR A 185 -24.00 9.73 28.94
C TYR A 185 -22.69 10.52 28.81
N VAL A 186 -21.86 10.21 27.80
CA VAL A 186 -20.61 10.93 27.51
C VAL A 186 -20.89 12.34 26.97
N MET A 187 -21.93 12.52 26.15
CA MET A 187 -22.33 13.84 25.63
C MET A 187 -22.93 14.75 26.70
N THR A 188 -23.67 14.22 27.68
CA THR A 188 -24.18 15.01 28.81
C THR A 188 -23.06 15.43 29.77
N ARG A 189 -22.02 14.62 29.94
CA ARG A 189 -20.86 14.95 30.78
C ARG A 189 -19.95 16.04 30.19
N ARG A 190 -19.83 16.11 28.85
CA ARG A 190 -19.08 17.18 28.16
C ARG A 190 -19.77 18.55 28.18
N ARG A 191 -21.08 18.61 28.47
CA ARG A 191 -21.79 19.89 28.66
C ARG A 191 -21.71 20.46 30.08
N ALA A 192 -21.30 19.67 31.06
CA ALA A 192 -21.26 20.09 32.48
C ALA A 192 -19.91 20.70 32.92
N THR A 193 -18.99 21.02 31.99
CA THR A 193 -17.67 21.63 32.30
C THR A 193 -17.47 23.02 31.68
N MET A 194 -18.53 23.66 31.21
CA MET A 194 -18.56 25.08 30.87
C MET A 194 -19.75 25.71 31.59
N ASP A 195 -19.57 26.03 32.88
CA ASP A 195 -20.24 27.11 33.62
C ASP A 195 -19.94 26.96 35.12
N GLU A 196 -18.84 27.55 35.59
CA GLU A 196 -18.67 27.90 37.00
C GLU A 196 -19.05 29.38 37.17
N HIS A 197 -20.18 29.63 37.84
CA HIS A 197 -20.39 30.66 38.88
C HIS A 197 -21.89 30.94 39.09
N VAL A 198 -22.58 30.16 39.94
CA VAL A 198 -23.62 30.66 40.88
C VAL A 198 -23.77 29.66 42.06
N LEU A 199 -23.46 30.17 43.25
CA LEU A 199 -23.91 29.85 44.62
C LEU A 199 -24.85 28.64 44.89
N LEU A 200 -24.38 27.80 45.84
CA LEU A 200 -25.07 27.27 47.03
C LEU A 200 -26.57 26.91 46.95
N ALA A 201 -26.90 25.61 46.92
CA ALA A 201 -27.97 24.99 47.74
C ALA A 201 -27.95 23.45 47.63
N LYS A 202 -28.20 22.76 48.76
CA LYS A 202 -28.38 21.29 48.87
C LYS A 202 -29.57 20.79 48.01
N PRO A 203 -29.58 19.54 47.52
CA PRO A 203 -30.74 18.99 46.83
C PRO A 203 -31.87 18.59 47.82
N PRO A 204 -33.15 18.93 47.53
CA PRO A 204 -34.29 18.34 48.21
C PRO A 204 -34.80 17.06 47.54
N GLU A 205 -35.33 16.16 48.36
CA GLU A 205 -35.97 14.87 48.03
C GLU A 205 -37.21 15.00 47.11
N ALA A 206 -37.05 14.89 45.79
CA ALA A 206 -38.20 14.82 44.89
C ALA A 206 -38.02 13.98 43.61
N ALA A 207 -37.07 13.04 43.57
CA ALA A 207 -36.83 12.18 42.40
C ALA A 207 -36.83 10.68 42.73
N LYS A 208 -37.75 10.24 43.61
CA LYS A 208 -37.98 8.82 43.92
C LYS A 208 -39.29 8.24 43.37
N ASN A 209 -40.14 9.03 42.70
CA ASN A 209 -41.44 8.56 42.21
C ASN A 209 -41.67 8.90 40.73
N THR A 210 -40.96 8.25 39.81
CA THR A 210 -41.42 8.15 38.39
C THR A 210 -40.84 6.92 37.68
N LEU A 211 -40.78 5.77 38.37
CA LEU A 211 -40.46 4.46 37.78
C LEU A 211 -41.48 3.40 38.24
N ALA A 212 -42.77 3.77 38.15
CA ALA A 212 -43.87 2.83 38.35
C ALA A 212 -45.00 3.18 37.37
N GLY A 213 -45.09 2.41 36.29
CA GLY A 213 -46.23 2.43 35.38
C GLY A 213 -45.81 2.53 33.91
N ILE A 214 -45.73 1.39 33.22
CA ILE A 214 -46.65 1.04 32.13
C ILE A 214 -46.37 -0.43 31.73
N SER A 215 -47.43 -1.21 31.82
CA SER A 215 -47.53 -2.65 31.56
C SER A 215 -47.67 -2.93 30.06
N LEU A 216 -46.87 -3.85 29.52
CA LEU A 216 -47.05 -4.40 28.17
C LEU A 216 -47.92 -5.66 28.22
N THR A 217 -49.15 -5.54 27.74
CA THR A 217 -50.02 -6.68 27.40
C THR A 217 -50.56 -6.56 25.97
N ASN A 218 -50.28 -7.61 25.18
CA ASN A 218 -51.08 -8.23 24.09
C ASN A 218 -50.47 -8.30 22.67
N LYS A 219 -49.99 -9.52 22.37
CA LYS A 219 -50.33 -10.44 21.25
C LYS A 219 -50.43 -9.89 19.81
N ILE A 220 -49.49 -10.32 18.96
CA ILE A 220 -49.79 -10.81 17.60
C ILE A 220 -49.02 -12.13 17.36
N LYS A 221 -49.75 -13.17 16.94
CA LYS A 221 -49.26 -14.50 16.55
C LYS A 221 -48.83 -14.49 15.08
N VAL A 222 -47.69 -15.08 14.75
CA VAL A 222 -47.35 -15.46 13.36
C VAL A 222 -47.27 -16.98 13.24
N LYS A 223 -48.01 -17.52 12.27
CA LYS A 223 -48.09 -18.93 11.88
C LYS A 223 -46.90 -19.26 10.96
N LEU A 224 -46.12 -20.28 11.29
CA LEU A 224 -45.20 -20.94 10.36
C LEU A 224 -45.98 -21.87 9.42
N LYS A 225 -45.66 -21.82 8.12
CA LYS A 225 -45.99 -22.88 7.15
C LYS A 225 -44.66 -23.48 6.64
N PRO A 226 -44.55 -24.81 6.56
CA PRO A 226 -43.38 -25.48 6.00
C PRO A 226 -43.52 -25.65 4.48
N ASP A 227 -42.38 -25.93 3.85
CA ASP A 227 -42.16 -26.49 2.51
C ASP A 227 -42.19 -25.54 1.31
N LEU A 228 -40.99 -25.19 0.82
CA LEU A 228 -40.70 -25.05 -0.61
C LEU A 228 -39.23 -25.44 -0.85
N GLU A 229 -39.00 -26.66 -1.36
CA GLU A 229 -37.72 -27.08 -1.93
C GLU A 229 -37.48 -26.34 -3.25
N VAL A 230 -36.27 -25.80 -3.44
CA VAL A 230 -35.77 -25.36 -4.76
C VAL A 230 -34.36 -25.91 -4.94
N ALA A 231 -34.17 -26.66 -6.03
CA ALA A 231 -32.95 -27.38 -6.38
C ALA A 231 -31.77 -26.45 -6.71
N VAL A 232 -30.60 -26.80 -6.17
CA VAL A 232 -29.30 -26.14 -6.41
C VAL A 232 -28.58 -26.86 -7.57
N PRO A 233 -28.03 -26.14 -8.58
CA PRO A 233 -27.09 -26.74 -9.53
C PRO A 233 -25.75 -26.99 -8.83
N GLN A 234 -25.31 -28.25 -8.82
CA GLN A 234 -23.97 -28.63 -8.37
C GLN A 234 -22.92 -28.13 -9.37
N ASN A 235 -22.08 -27.17 -8.95
CA ASN A 235 -20.65 -27.00 -9.28
C ASN A 235 -20.21 -25.53 -9.24
N ILE A 236 -20.12 -24.93 -8.05
CA ILE A 236 -19.19 -23.83 -7.75
C ILE A 236 -18.76 -24.03 -6.28
N GLY A 237 -17.46 -24.19 -6.04
CA GLY A 237 -16.89 -24.33 -4.70
C GLY A 237 -17.15 -23.08 -3.84
N PRO A 238 -17.21 -23.20 -2.50
CA PRO A 238 -17.77 -22.16 -1.66
C PRO A 238 -16.89 -20.89 -1.64
N PRO A 239 -17.48 -19.69 -1.74
CA PRO A 239 -16.83 -18.45 -1.33
C PRO A 239 -16.69 -18.45 0.19
N TYR A 240 -15.51 -18.08 0.70
CA TYR A 240 -15.23 -17.96 2.13
C TYR A 240 -16.21 -16.96 2.76
N GLY A 241 -17.14 -17.49 3.55
CA GLY A 241 -18.12 -16.71 4.30
C GLY A 241 -17.45 -15.91 5.44
N SER A 242 -18.05 -14.75 5.71
CA SER A 242 -17.87 -13.97 6.93
C SER A 242 -18.08 -14.85 8.17
N LEU A 243 -16.98 -15.31 8.77
CA LEU A 243 -16.98 -15.93 10.09
C LEU A 243 -16.89 -14.82 11.13
N GLU A 244 -18.02 -14.48 11.74
CA GLU A 244 -18.00 -14.03 13.13
C GLU A 244 -17.35 -15.16 13.95
N MET A 245 -16.23 -14.85 14.61
CA MET A 245 -15.49 -15.84 15.37
C MET A 245 -15.95 -15.87 16.82
N PRO A 246 -16.14 -17.08 17.40
CA PRO A 246 -16.37 -17.22 18.83
C PRO A 246 -15.11 -16.81 19.61
N ILE A 247 -15.32 -16.10 20.71
CA ILE A 247 -14.31 -15.89 21.76
C ILE A 247 -13.89 -17.29 22.26
N PRO A 248 -12.59 -17.63 22.32
CA PRO A 248 -12.17 -18.96 22.75
C PRO A 248 -12.53 -19.18 24.22
N THR A 249 -13.51 -20.05 24.49
CA THR A 249 -13.98 -20.40 25.83
C THR A 249 -13.21 -21.54 26.49
N ASN A 250 -12.08 -21.99 25.93
CA ASN A 250 -11.22 -23.01 26.54
C ASN A 250 -9.81 -22.48 26.80
N ALA A 251 -9.71 -21.37 27.55
CA ALA A 251 -8.56 -21.20 28.44
C ALA A 251 -8.83 -22.06 29.67
N ALA A 252 -8.52 -23.36 29.57
CA ALA A 252 -8.28 -24.13 30.78
C ALA A 252 -7.25 -23.34 31.60
N GLU A 253 -7.51 -23.13 32.88
CA GLU A 253 -6.55 -22.60 33.85
C GLU A 253 -5.32 -23.54 33.87
N SER A 254 -4.42 -23.34 32.91
CA SER A 254 -3.14 -24.01 32.89
C SER A 254 -2.28 -23.32 33.92
N THR A 255 -1.91 -24.10 34.92
CA THR A 255 -0.98 -23.76 35.98
C THR A 255 0.27 -23.07 35.44
N SER A 256 0.72 -22.07 36.20
CA SER A 256 1.83 -21.16 35.93
C SER A 256 3.19 -21.85 35.77
N ASN A 257 3.44 -22.50 34.63
CA ASN A 257 4.80 -22.68 34.12
C ASN A 257 5.14 -21.45 33.27
N GLY A 258 5.71 -20.43 33.91
CA GLY A 258 6.04 -19.16 33.27
C GLY A 258 6.94 -19.31 32.05
N PHE A 259 6.76 -18.43 31.06
CA PHE A 259 7.69 -18.32 29.93
C PHE A 259 9.08 -17.87 30.40
N PRO A 260 10.17 -18.23 29.70
CA PRO A 260 11.51 -17.81 30.08
C PRO A 260 11.64 -16.28 30.03
N THR A 261 11.75 -15.64 31.20
CA THR A 261 11.89 -14.17 31.35
C THR A 261 13.34 -13.69 31.31
N HIS A 262 14.28 -14.62 31.38
CA HIS A 262 15.72 -14.42 31.24
C HIS A 262 16.24 -15.36 30.17
N ILE A 263 16.69 -14.80 29.05
CA ILE A 263 17.18 -15.55 27.90
C ILE A 263 18.70 -15.69 28.00
N THR A 264 19.17 -16.94 27.98
CA THR A 264 20.58 -17.33 27.98
C THR A 264 20.95 -18.11 26.72
N LYS A 265 19.97 -18.70 26.03
CA LYS A 265 20.18 -19.48 24.80
C LYS A 265 19.26 -19.02 23.67
N VAL A 266 19.86 -18.54 22.60
CA VAL A 266 19.19 -18.08 21.38
C VAL A 266 19.55 -19.02 20.22
N CYS A 267 18.53 -19.46 19.50
CA CYS A 267 18.70 -20.10 18.18
C CYS A 267 18.23 -19.14 17.08
N CYS A 268 18.87 -19.17 15.92
CA CYS A 268 18.40 -18.47 14.72
C CYS A 268 18.37 -19.42 13.54
N ILE A 269 17.17 -19.65 12.99
CA ILE A 269 16.96 -20.45 11.78
C ILE A 269 17.12 -19.52 10.58
N GLY A 270 18.18 -19.73 9.81
CA GLY A 270 18.57 -18.95 8.63
C GLY A 270 19.89 -18.22 8.85
N ALA A 271 20.94 -18.62 8.11
CA ALA A 271 22.28 -18.02 8.19
C ALA A 271 22.56 -17.02 7.04
N GLY A 272 21.52 -16.33 6.57
CA GLY A 272 21.61 -15.35 5.49
C GLY A 272 21.96 -13.94 5.96
N TYR A 273 21.69 -12.95 5.10
CA TYR A 273 21.94 -11.51 5.31
C TYR A 273 21.28 -10.91 6.56
N VAL A 274 20.17 -11.48 7.04
CA VAL A 274 19.47 -10.97 8.22
C VAL A 274 19.91 -11.71 9.47
N GLY A 275 19.75 -13.04 9.49
CA GLY A 275 20.03 -13.88 10.66
C GLY A 275 21.50 -13.83 11.10
N GLY A 276 22.43 -13.91 10.14
CA GLY A 276 23.88 -13.88 10.41
C GLY A 276 24.33 -12.62 11.15
N PRO A 277 24.25 -11.42 10.52
CA PRO A 277 24.64 -10.16 11.15
C PRO A 277 23.90 -9.85 12.44
N THR A 278 22.57 -10.06 12.48
CA THR A 278 21.75 -9.80 13.69
C THR A 278 22.27 -10.62 14.88
N CYS A 279 22.45 -11.93 14.69
CA CYS A 279 22.89 -12.81 15.76
C CYS A 279 24.36 -12.64 16.12
N ALA A 280 25.21 -12.26 15.17
CA ALA A 280 26.59 -11.89 15.44
C ALA A 280 26.67 -10.64 16.36
N VAL A 281 25.86 -9.61 16.09
CA VAL A 281 25.78 -8.42 16.97
C VAL A 281 25.17 -8.75 18.33
N ILE A 282 24.14 -9.59 18.40
CA ILE A 282 23.60 -10.07 19.69
C ILE A 282 24.70 -10.79 20.49
N ALA A 283 25.47 -11.67 19.88
CA ALA A 283 26.56 -12.39 20.55
C ALA A 283 27.67 -11.45 21.03
N ASP A 284 28.01 -10.43 20.25
CA ASP A 284 29.04 -9.42 20.59
C ASP A 284 28.60 -8.54 21.76
N ARG A 285 27.34 -8.11 21.76
CA ARG A 285 26.77 -7.21 22.78
C ARG A 285 26.26 -7.93 24.03
N CYS A 286 25.98 -9.22 23.94
CA CYS A 286 25.52 -10.05 25.05
C CYS A 286 26.44 -11.27 25.25
N PRO A 287 27.65 -11.12 25.81
CA PRO A 287 28.60 -12.24 26.00
C PRO A 287 28.07 -13.40 26.87
N HIS A 288 27.05 -13.14 27.69
CA HIS A 288 26.40 -14.12 28.55
C HIS A 288 25.32 -14.96 27.84
N ILE A 289 24.96 -14.62 26.60
CA ILE A 289 23.98 -15.35 25.79
C ILE A 289 24.73 -16.24 24.79
N LYS A 290 24.41 -17.54 24.79
CA LYS A 290 24.82 -18.49 23.76
C LYS A 290 23.91 -18.32 22.54
N VAL A 291 24.47 -17.91 21.41
CA VAL A 291 23.77 -17.71 20.15
C VAL A 291 24.19 -18.79 19.15
N THR A 292 23.23 -19.57 18.67
CA THR A 292 23.46 -20.65 17.70
C THR A 292 22.68 -20.36 16.43
N ILE A 293 23.37 -20.17 15.32
CA ILE A 293 22.78 -19.95 14.00
C ILE A 293 22.78 -21.27 13.23
N VAL A 294 21.63 -21.62 12.68
CA VAL A 294 21.44 -22.86 11.92
C VAL A 294 20.92 -22.60 10.52
N ASP A 295 21.37 -23.41 9.57
CA ASP A 295 20.91 -23.38 8.18
C ASP A 295 21.01 -24.80 7.60
N ILE A 296 20.11 -25.13 6.67
CA ILE A 296 20.14 -26.41 5.95
C ILE A 296 21.29 -26.45 4.93
N SER A 297 21.78 -25.29 4.51
CA SER A 297 22.91 -25.18 3.59
C SER A 297 24.21 -25.48 4.32
N VAL A 298 24.71 -26.70 4.13
CA VAL A 298 26.01 -27.16 4.66
C VAL A 298 27.13 -26.22 4.22
N GLU A 299 27.15 -25.85 2.93
CA GLU A 299 28.19 -24.96 2.39
C GLU A 299 28.16 -23.57 3.03
N ARG A 300 26.97 -23.00 3.22
CA ARG A 300 26.84 -21.69 3.88
C ARG A 300 27.35 -21.74 5.32
N ILE A 301 27.00 -22.78 6.08
CA ILE A 301 27.50 -22.97 7.45
C ILE A 301 29.02 -23.20 7.46
N ARG A 302 29.56 -23.93 6.50
CA ARG A 302 31.00 -24.13 6.34
C ARG A 302 31.71 -22.80 6.11
N LEU A 303 31.21 -21.95 5.20
CA LEU A 303 31.76 -20.61 4.97
C LEU A 303 31.72 -19.72 6.22
N TRP A 304 30.62 -19.77 6.99
CA TRP A 304 30.55 -19.06 8.28
C TRP A 304 31.56 -19.53 9.33
N ASN A 305 32.05 -20.77 9.24
CA ASN A 305 33.01 -21.35 10.19
C ASN A 305 34.47 -21.23 9.72
N GLU A 306 34.75 -21.45 8.43
CA GLU A 306 36.09 -21.74 7.92
C GLU A 306 36.59 -20.76 6.85
N GLY A 307 35.70 -20.14 6.08
CA GLY A 307 36.05 -19.42 4.87
C GLY A 307 35.88 -17.90 4.98
N PRO A 308 36.12 -17.15 3.87
CA PRO A 308 35.56 -15.81 3.77
C PRO A 308 34.05 -15.92 3.98
N LEU A 309 33.50 -14.97 4.74
CA LEU A 309 32.08 -15.01 5.09
C LEU A 309 31.21 -15.06 3.83
N PRO A 310 30.08 -15.79 3.85
CA PRO A 310 29.22 -15.95 2.67
C PRO A 310 28.50 -14.65 2.26
N ILE A 311 28.65 -13.59 3.05
CA ILE A 311 28.11 -12.26 2.80
C ILE A 311 29.20 -11.22 3.08
N TYR A 312 29.29 -10.21 2.21
CA TYR A 312 30.18 -9.07 2.40
C TYR A 312 29.42 -7.94 3.06
N GLU A 313 29.84 -7.55 4.27
CA GLU A 313 29.33 -6.37 4.98
C GLU A 313 30.48 -5.69 5.71
N PRO A 314 30.64 -4.36 5.60
CA PRO A 314 31.68 -3.63 6.31
C PRO A 314 31.62 -3.87 7.83
N GLY A 315 32.73 -4.37 8.40
CA GLY A 315 32.88 -4.65 9.84
C GLY A 315 32.29 -5.99 10.32
N LEU A 316 31.61 -6.76 9.47
CA LEU A 316 31.00 -8.03 9.89
C LEU A 316 32.04 -9.08 10.29
N GLU A 317 33.11 -9.20 9.53
CA GLU A 317 34.19 -10.17 9.79
C GLU A 317 34.82 -9.97 11.17
N GLU A 318 35.02 -8.72 11.58
CA GLU A 318 35.53 -8.37 12.90
C GLU A 318 34.55 -8.75 14.02
N VAL A 319 33.25 -8.48 13.85
CA VAL A 319 32.21 -8.82 14.84
C VAL A 319 32.12 -10.34 15.02
N VAL A 320 32.11 -11.09 13.92
CA VAL A 320 32.07 -12.56 13.93
C VAL A 320 33.33 -13.12 14.59
N GLY A 321 34.50 -12.59 14.24
CA GLY A 321 35.80 -13.00 14.79
C GLY A 321 35.90 -12.87 16.31
N ARG A 322 35.25 -11.86 16.91
CA ARG A 322 35.23 -11.67 18.38
C ARG A 322 34.38 -12.70 19.14
N CYS A 323 33.40 -13.31 18.47
CA CYS A 323 32.35 -14.08 19.14
C CYS A 323 32.34 -15.57 18.76
N ARG A 324 32.77 -15.90 17.55
CA ARG A 324 32.73 -17.26 16.99
C ARG A 324 33.55 -18.20 17.86
N GLY A 325 32.93 -19.32 18.27
CA GLY A 325 33.55 -20.31 19.16
C GLY A 325 33.54 -19.92 20.65
N ARG A 326 33.23 -18.67 21.02
CA ARG A 326 33.04 -18.23 22.40
C ARG A 326 31.59 -18.35 22.83
N ASN A 327 30.72 -17.58 22.17
CA ASN A 327 29.29 -17.57 22.42
C ASN A 327 28.44 -17.47 21.14
N LEU A 328 29.07 -17.42 19.96
CA LEU A 328 28.44 -17.53 18.65
C LEU A 328 28.85 -18.84 17.98
N PHE A 329 27.87 -19.62 17.52
CA PHE A 329 28.07 -20.93 16.91
C PHE A 329 27.26 -21.06 15.62
N PHE A 330 27.81 -21.78 14.63
CA PHE A 330 27.14 -22.09 13.36
C PHE A 330 27.11 -23.60 13.18
N THR A 331 25.93 -24.18 12.95
CA THR A 331 25.75 -25.63 12.80
C THR A 331 24.61 -25.97 11.84
N THR A 332 24.64 -27.18 11.29
CA THR A 332 23.53 -27.77 10.51
C THR A 332 22.58 -28.61 11.38
N ASP A 333 22.90 -28.80 12.67
CA ASP A 333 22.06 -29.53 13.63
C ASP A 333 20.93 -28.62 14.15
N VAL A 334 19.89 -28.48 13.31
CA VAL A 334 18.71 -27.63 13.57
C VAL A 334 17.93 -28.12 14.79
N THR A 335 17.68 -29.43 14.88
CA THR A 335 16.85 -30.03 15.94
C THR A 335 17.44 -29.76 17.32
N ARG A 336 18.73 -30.03 17.51
CA ARG A 336 19.39 -29.80 18.80
C ARG A 336 19.41 -28.32 19.17
N ALA A 337 19.64 -27.43 18.21
CA ALA A 337 19.65 -25.99 18.46
C ALA A 337 18.28 -25.48 18.92
N ILE A 338 17.18 -26.00 18.35
CA ILE A 338 15.81 -25.70 18.78
C ILE A 338 15.52 -26.25 20.18
N GLU A 339 15.89 -27.50 20.44
CA GLU A 339 15.72 -28.15 21.74
C GLU A 339 16.38 -27.35 22.87
N GLU A 340 17.62 -26.89 22.66
CA GLU A 340 18.39 -26.13 23.66
C GLU A 340 17.92 -24.68 23.86
N ALA A 341 17.26 -24.07 22.86
CA ALA A 341 16.98 -22.62 22.87
C ALA A 341 15.81 -22.22 23.78
N GLU A 342 15.83 -20.99 24.27
CA GLU A 342 14.69 -20.37 24.96
C GLU A 342 13.96 -19.38 24.03
N LEU A 343 14.74 -18.74 23.16
CA LEU A 343 14.27 -17.83 22.13
C LEU A 343 14.79 -18.27 20.76
N ILE A 344 13.90 -18.32 19.77
CA ILE A 344 14.21 -18.79 18.42
C ILE A 344 13.86 -17.70 17.41
N PHE A 345 14.85 -17.13 16.74
CA PHE A 345 14.63 -16.29 15.58
C PHE A 345 14.33 -17.14 14.34
N VAL A 346 13.32 -16.74 13.59
CA VAL A 346 13.01 -17.29 12.26
C VAL A 346 13.35 -16.22 11.23
N SER A 347 14.45 -16.46 10.50
CA SER A 347 15.04 -15.53 9.54
C SER A 347 15.25 -16.20 8.17
N VAL A 348 14.20 -16.85 7.67
CA VAL A 348 14.17 -17.55 6.39
C VAL A 348 13.60 -16.68 5.27
N ASN A 349 13.92 -17.01 4.03
CA ASN A 349 13.41 -16.27 2.88
C ASN A 349 11.89 -16.47 2.71
N THR A 350 11.23 -15.42 2.25
CA THR A 350 9.83 -15.39 1.81
C THR A 350 9.80 -14.93 0.35
N PRO A 351 10.22 -15.79 -0.59
CA PRO A 351 10.31 -15.39 -2.00
C PRO A 351 8.92 -15.08 -2.55
N THR A 352 8.85 -14.23 -3.58
CA THR A 352 7.59 -14.00 -4.29
C THR A 352 7.13 -15.28 -4.98
N LYS A 353 5.83 -15.59 -4.91
CA LYS A 353 5.25 -16.73 -5.62
C LYS A 353 5.43 -16.57 -7.12
N THR A 354 5.91 -17.62 -7.79
CA THR A 354 6.08 -17.63 -9.25
C THR A 354 4.88 -18.21 -10.00
N SER A 355 3.94 -18.84 -9.30
CA SER A 355 2.73 -19.45 -9.86
C SER A 355 1.57 -19.48 -8.86
N GLY A 356 0.36 -19.72 -9.38
CA GLY A 356 -0.88 -19.78 -8.60
C GLY A 356 -1.40 -18.41 -8.14
N LEU A 357 -2.28 -18.41 -7.14
CA LEU A 357 -2.90 -17.19 -6.61
C LEU A 357 -1.84 -16.23 -6.06
N GLY A 358 -1.86 -14.97 -6.51
CA GLY A 358 -0.89 -13.95 -6.11
C GLY A 358 0.50 -14.12 -6.74
N ALA A 359 0.63 -14.88 -7.83
CA ALA A 359 1.89 -14.98 -8.57
C ALA A 359 2.42 -13.59 -8.97
N GLY A 360 3.71 -13.36 -8.73
CA GLY A 360 4.38 -12.08 -8.98
C GLY A 360 4.17 -11.02 -7.88
N MET A 361 3.31 -11.24 -6.88
CA MET A 361 3.04 -10.24 -5.84
C MET A 361 3.09 -10.80 -4.41
N ALA A 362 2.44 -11.93 -4.16
CA ALA A 362 2.34 -12.54 -2.85
C ALA A 362 3.64 -13.26 -2.45
N ALA A 363 3.99 -13.19 -1.18
CA ALA A 363 5.07 -13.97 -0.59
C ALA A 363 4.68 -15.45 -0.44
N ASP A 364 5.64 -16.32 -0.73
CA ASP A 364 5.57 -17.75 -0.47
C ASP A 364 6.04 -18.04 0.95
N LEU A 365 5.11 -18.48 1.80
CA LEU A 365 5.34 -18.74 3.21
C LEU A 365 5.86 -20.16 3.49
N LYS A 366 6.13 -20.99 2.47
CA LYS A 366 6.55 -22.39 2.65
C LYS A 366 7.71 -22.58 3.63
N TYR A 367 8.68 -21.66 3.62
CA TYR A 367 9.85 -21.76 4.49
C TYR A 367 9.53 -21.35 5.93
N ILE A 368 8.64 -20.37 6.12
CA ILE A 368 8.13 -19.99 7.45
C ILE A 368 7.32 -21.15 8.05
N GLU A 369 6.44 -21.77 7.25
CA GLU A 369 5.68 -22.95 7.67
C GLU A 369 6.61 -24.11 8.03
N ALA A 370 7.57 -24.45 7.15
CA ALA A 370 8.51 -25.54 7.39
C ALA A 370 9.35 -25.29 8.67
N ALA A 371 9.85 -24.07 8.86
CA ALA A 371 10.57 -23.70 10.07
C ALA A 371 9.69 -23.82 11.33
N THR A 372 8.44 -23.37 11.25
CA THR A 372 7.49 -23.47 12.36
C THR A 372 7.22 -24.93 12.73
N ARG A 373 7.02 -25.81 11.74
CA ARG A 373 6.83 -27.25 11.96
C ARG A 373 8.05 -27.90 12.63
N MET A 374 9.26 -27.60 12.15
CA MET A 374 10.50 -28.06 12.79
C MET A 374 10.61 -27.59 14.24
N ILE A 375 10.19 -26.34 14.53
CA ILE A 375 10.17 -25.82 15.90
C ILE A 375 9.23 -26.63 16.78
N VAL A 376 8.01 -26.91 16.33
CA VAL A 376 7.05 -27.70 17.11
C VAL A 376 7.57 -29.11 17.38
N ASP A 377 8.07 -29.78 16.35
CA ASP A 377 8.48 -31.18 16.43
C ASP A 377 9.64 -31.38 17.43
N ALA A 378 10.61 -30.45 17.40
CA ALA A 378 11.80 -30.48 18.25
C ALA A 378 11.58 -29.86 19.65
N SER A 379 10.51 -29.09 19.89
CA SER A 379 10.32 -28.41 21.16
C SER A 379 9.81 -29.34 22.27
N THR A 380 10.55 -29.40 23.37
CA THR A 380 10.21 -30.15 24.58
C THR A 380 9.87 -29.26 25.79
N SER A 381 10.00 -27.94 25.64
CA SER A 381 9.75 -26.93 26.67
C SER A 381 9.18 -25.66 26.04
N ASN A 382 8.65 -24.74 26.85
CA ASN A 382 8.13 -23.46 26.38
C ASN A 382 9.20 -22.65 25.62
N LYS A 383 8.83 -22.00 24.52
CA LYS A 383 9.74 -21.19 23.68
C LYS A 383 9.11 -19.84 23.31
N ILE A 384 9.97 -18.84 23.10
CA ILE A 384 9.61 -17.60 22.43
C ILE A 384 10.11 -17.68 20.97
N ILE A 385 9.20 -17.56 20.02
CA ILE A 385 9.49 -17.57 18.59
C ILE A 385 9.43 -16.13 18.09
N VAL A 386 10.50 -15.69 17.43
CA VAL A 386 10.64 -14.33 16.93
C VAL A 386 10.74 -14.35 15.42
N GLU A 387 9.68 -13.92 14.77
CA GLU A 387 9.63 -13.67 13.33
C GLU A 387 10.51 -12.45 13.03
N LYS A 388 11.62 -12.66 12.29
CA LYS A 388 12.63 -11.63 11.97
C LYS A 388 12.63 -11.24 10.50
N SER A 389 12.10 -12.09 9.65
CA SER A 389 12.03 -11.88 8.21
C SER A 389 11.11 -10.72 7.85
N THR A 390 11.06 -10.35 6.57
CA THR A 390 9.97 -9.49 6.09
C THR A 390 8.83 -10.40 5.64
N VAL A 391 7.71 -10.35 6.36
CA VAL A 391 6.54 -11.20 6.11
C VAL A 391 5.30 -10.33 5.86
N PRO A 392 4.31 -10.83 5.07
CA PRO A 392 3.01 -10.20 4.98
C PRO A 392 2.35 -10.06 6.36
N CYS A 393 1.60 -8.97 6.56
CA CYS A 393 0.77 -8.82 7.77
C CYS A 393 -0.20 -10.00 7.88
N ARG A 394 -0.32 -10.54 9.09
CA ARG A 394 -1.03 -11.78 9.47
C ARG A 394 -0.25 -13.08 9.26
N THR A 395 1.03 -13.04 8.93
CA THR A 395 1.85 -14.27 8.86
C THR A 395 2.00 -14.92 10.23
N ALA A 396 2.15 -14.13 11.29
CA ALA A 396 2.21 -14.68 12.63
C ALA A 396 0.92 -15.42 13.05
N GLN A 397 -0.23 -15.18 12.38
CA GLN A 397 -1.45 -15.96 12.61
C GLN A 397 -1.26 -17.39 12.12
N SER A 398 -0.66 -17.58 10.94
CA SER A 398 -0.35 -18.91 10.41
C SER A 398 0.62 -19.65 11.32
N ILE A 399 1.63 -18.95 11.85
CA ILE A 399 2.56 -19.52 12.84
C ILE A 399 1.78 -19.99 14.07
N LEU A 400 0.97 -19.12 14.68
CA LEU A 400 0.16 -19.47 15.85
C LEU A 400 -0.73 -20.69 15.59
N THR A 401 -1.45 -20.73 14.47
CA THR A 401 -2.29 -21.87 14.10
C THR A 401 -1.50 -23.17 14.02
N ILE A 402 -0.30 -23.17 13.43
CA ILE A 402 0.54 -24.38 13.36
C ILE A 402 0.98 -24.80 14.77
N LEU A 403 1.43 -23.85 15.59
CA LEU A 403 1.90 -24.11 16.95
C LEU A 403 0.79 -24.69 17.84
N GLU A 404 -0.39 -24.08 17.85
CA GLU A 404 -1.53 -24.45 18.72
C GLU A 404 -2.08 -25.84 18.41
N ASN A 405 -2.07 -26.25 17.13
CA ASN A 405 -2.64 -27.53 16.71
C ASN A 405 -1.65 -28.71 16.78
N ASN A 406 -0.37 -28.45 17.01
CA ASN A 406 0.67 -29.49 16.96
C ASN A 406 1.55 -29.52 18.22
N CYS A 407 1.33 -28.63 19.19
CA CYS A 407 2.14 -28.59 20.41
C CYS A 407 1.96 -29.85 21.27
N ARG A 408 3.04 -30.25 21.95
CA ARG A 408 3.00 -31.33 22.94
C ARG A 408 2.23 -30.86 24.18
N PRO A 409 1.56 -31.78 24.93
CA PRO A 409 0.96 -31.43 26.21
C PRO A 409 1.98 -30.74 27.14
N ASN A 410 1.60 -29.61 27.72
CA ASN A 410 2.44 -28.76 28.59
C ASN A 410 3.58 -27.98 27.91
N VAL A 411 3.60 -27.89 26.58
CA VAL A 411 4.48 -26.98 25.84
C VAL A 411 3.65 -25.82 25.28
N CYS A 412 4.02 -24.60 25.65
CA CYS A 412 3.40 -23.38 25.17
C CYS A 412 4.41 -22.52 24.39
N PHE A 413 3.89 -21.76 23.43
CA PHE A 413 4.69 -20.88 22.59
C PHE A 413 4.20 -19.44 22.71
N GLN A 414 5.13 -18.48 22.65
CA GLN A 414 4.80 -17.08 22.35
C GLN A 414 5.41 -16.70 21.01
N VAL A 415 4.65 -15.99 20.19
CA VAL A 415 5.12 -15.48 18.90
C VAL A 415 5.28 -13.97 18.99
N LEU A 416 6.45 -13.49 18.60
CA LEU A 416 6.78 -12.08 18.47
C LEU A 416 7.11 -11.77 17.01
N SER A 417 6.78 -10.57 16.56
CA SER A 417 7.34 -10.00 15.33
C SER A 417 8.44 -9.02 15.74
N ASN A 418 9.62 -9.16 15.16
CA ASN A 418 10.72 -8.22 15.36
C ASN A 418 11.38 -7.92 14.01
N PRO A 419 10.78 -7.08 13.17
CA PRO A 419 11.31 -6.82 11.84
C PRO A 419 12.76 -6.32 11.88
N GLU A 420 13.50 -6.60 10.82
CA GLU A 420 14.81 -5.96 10.58
C GLU A 420 14.62 -4.57 9.94
N PHE A 421 15.56 -3.66 10.14
CA PHE A 421 15.63 -2.36 9.44
C PHE A 421 17.05 -2.05 8.94
N LEU A 422 17.85 -3.09 8.71
CA LEU A 422 19.21 -2.94 8.21
C LEU A 422 19.19 -2.66 6.71
N ALA A 423 20.20 -1.95 6.22
CA ALA A 423 20.44 -1.79 4.79
C ALA A 423 21.78 -2.44 4.41
N GLU A 424 21.80 -3.13 3.28
CA GLU A 424 23.04 -3.73 2.77
C GLU A 424 24.12 -2.66 2.55
N GLY A 425 25.35 -2.96 2.94
CA GLY A 425 26.49 -2.05 2.97
C GLY A 425 26.61 -1.20 4.24
N THR A 426 25.60 -1.18 5.11
CA THR A 426 25.61 -0.50 6.42
C THR A 426 25.10 -1.38 7.56
N ALA A 427 24.92 -2.69 7.33
CA ALA A 427 24.14 -3.55 8.23
C ALA A 427 24.68 -3.57 9.68
N ILE A 428 26.01 -3.58 9.84
CA ILE A 428 26.65 -3.57 11.17
C ILE A 428 26.41 -2.25 11.91
N ALA A 429 26.53 -1.12 11.22
CA ALA A 429 26.26 0.19 11.81
C ALA A 429 24.79 0.30 12.24
N ASP A 430 23.87 -0.16 11.38
CA ASP A 430 22.43 -0.14 11.63
C ASP A 430 22.04 -1.02 12.84
N LEU A 431 22.69 -2.18 13.01
CA LEU A 431 22.45 -3.08 14.13
C LEU A 431 23.06 -2.59 15.46
N GLN A 432 24.20 -1.92 15.41
CA GLN A 432 24.88 -1.40 16.60
C GLN A 432 24.25 -0.10 17.12
N ALA A 433 23.75 0.75 16.23
CA ALA A 433 23.16 2.03 16.57
C ALA A 433 21.82 2.28 15.85
N PRO A 434 20.81 1.41 16.03
CA PRO A 434 19.56 1.50 15.29
C PRO A 434 18.81 2.79 15.61
N ASP A 435 18.07 3.32 14.63
CA ASP A 435 17.08 4.37 14.85
C ASP A 435 16.00 3.91 15.84
N ARG A 436 15.52 2.68 15.63
CA ARG A 436 14.56 2.00 16.48
C ARG A 436 14.69 0.48 16.37
N ILE A 437 14.29 -0.20 17.44
CA ILE A 437 13.94 -1.62 17.45
C ILE A 437 12.43 -1.71 17.60
N LEU A 438 11.76 -2.52 16.77
CA LEU A 438 10.31 -2.73 16.83
C LEU A 438 10.00 -4.16 17.27
N ILE A 439 9.14 -4.33 18.27
CA ILE A 439 8.75 -5.64 18.81
C ILE A 439 7.22 -5.70 18.92
N GLY A 440 6.59 -6.52 18.09
CA GLY A 440 5.18 -6.88 18.18
C GLY A 440 4.96 -8.14 19.00
N GLY A 441 3.90 -8.17 19.81
CA GLY A 441 3.47 -9.36 20.55
C GLY A 441 1.96 -9.39 20.75
N MET A 442 1.43 -10.51 21.25
CA MET A 442 0.02 -10.63 21.59
C MET A 442 -0.32 -9.75 22.80
N ASN A 443 -1.53 -9.17 22.83
CA ASN A 443 -2.00 -8.39 23.98
C ASN A 443 -2.50 -9.30 25.10
N SER A 444 -1.61 -10.13 25.64
CA SER A 444 -1.85 -11.02 26.77
C SER A 444 -0.71 -10.85 27.80
N PRO A 445 -0.89 -11.26 29.07
CA PRO A 445 0.21 -11.24 30.04
C PRO A 445 1.45 -11.99 29.55
N ALA A 446 1.27 -13.22 29.04
CA ALA A 446 2.37 -14.01 28.49
C ALA A 446 3.03 -13.36 27.25
N GLY A 447 2.25 -12.70 26.40
CA GLY A 447 2.78 -11.96 25.25
C GLY A 447 3.64 -10.78 25.67
N LYS A 448 3.21 -10.03 26.69
CA LYS A 448 3.97 -8.91 27.27
C LYS A 448 5.27 -9.39 27.94
N ASP A 449 5.21 -10.50 28.66
CA ASP A 449 6.41 -11.11 29.28
C ASP A 449 7.43 -11.54 28.21
N ALA A 450 6.97 -12.12 27.11
CA ALA A 450 7.83 -12.47 25.98
C ALA A 450 8.43 -11.24 25.29
N GLN A 451 7.65 -10.17 25.09
CA GLN A 451 8.18 -8.90 24.59
C GLN A 451 9.27 -8.35 25.50
N GLU A 452 9.03 -8.34 26.82
CA GLU A 452 10.01 -7.85 27.79
C GLU A 452 11.29 -8.69 27.82
N ALA A 453 11.18 -10.01 27.65
CA ALA A 453 12.35 -10.88 27.51
C ALA A 453 13.23 -10.48 26.31
N LEU A 454 12.64 -10.16 25.17
CA LEU A 454 13.38 -9.66 23.99
C LEU A 454 13.88 -8.22 24.17
N VAL A 455 13.11 -7.34 24.83
CA VAL A 455 13.54 -5.98 25.19
C VAL A 455 14.80 -6.02 26.05
N LYS A 456 14.89 -6.94 27.03
CA LYS A 456 16.07 -7.11 27.87
C LYS A 456 17.32 -7.46 27.06
N ILE A 457 17.21 -8.30 26.03
CA ILE A 457 18.33 -8.61 25.13
C ILE A 457 18.82 -7.33 24.46
N TYR A 458 17.94 -6.62 23.74
CA TYR A 458 18.31 -5.39 23.03
C TYR A 458 18.80 -4.26 23.95
N SER A 459 18.30 -4.21 25.20
CA SER A 459 18.69 -3.19 26.18
C SER A 459 20.14 -3.28 26.66
N ASN A 460 20.88 -4.34 26.29
CA ASN A 460 22.32 -4.43 26.55
C ASN A 460 23.14 -3.39 25.76
N TRP A 461 22.62 -2.89 24.64
CA TRP A 461 23.30 -1.85 23.86
C TRP A 461 22.38 -0.78 23.26
N VAL A 462 21.08 -1.05 23.12
CA VAL A 462 20.10 -0.10 22.59
C VAL A 462 19.38 0.61 23.74
N PRO A 463 19.37 1.97 23.78
CA PRO A 463 18.60 2.69 24.79
C PRO A 463 17.11 2.34 24.73
N ARG A 464 16.48 2.10 25.90
CA ARG A 464 15.06 1.72 25.99
C ARG A 464 14.11 2.63 25.21
N LYS A 465 14.41 3.93 25.11
CA LYS A 465 13.64 4.93 24.34
C LYS A 465 13.60 4.68 22.83
N ARG A 466 14.53 3.89 22.30
CA ARG A 466 14.57 3.45 20.89
C ARG A 466 13.96 2.07 20.69
N ILE A 467 13.42 1.43 21.73
CA ILE A 467 12.75 0.13 21.63
C ILE A 467 11.24 0.36 21.72
N ILE A 468 10.53 0.08 20.63
CA ILE A 468 9.09 0.26 20.50
C ILE A 468 8.42 -1.10 20.62
N THR A 469 7.50 -1.23 21.57
CA THR A 469 6.67 -2.42 21.74
C THR A 469 5.24 -2.13 21.28
N THR A 470 4.67 -3.00 20.45
CA THR A 470 3.32 -2.84 19.88
C THR A 470 2.62 -4.21 19.80
N ASN A 471 1.41 -4.26 19.24
CA ASN A 471 0.77 -5.54 18.94
C ASN A 471 1.43 -6.22 17.72
N LEU A 472 1.22 -7.53 17.59
CA LEU A 472 1.84 -8.38 16.58
C LEU A 472 1.63 -7.85 15.14
N TRP A 473 0.39 -7.55 14.76
CA TRP A 473 0.03 -7.10 13.41
C TRP A 473 0.58 -5.71 13.09
N SER A 474 0.53 -4.79 14.06
CA SER A 474 1.10 -3.46 13.90
C SER A 474 2.59 -3.50 13.65
N SER A 475 3.31 -4.47 14.22
CA SER A 475 4.74 -4.66 13.94
C SER A 475 4.99 -5.11 12.50
N GLU A 476 4.30 -6.16 12.04
CA GLU A 476 4.44 -6.67 10.67
C GLU A 476 4.09 -5.61 9.62
N LEU A 477 2.95 -4.92 9.80
CA LEU A 477 2.50 -3.89 8.87
C LEU A 477 3.45 -2.68 8.85
N SER A 478 4.02 -2.30 9.99
CA SER A 478 4.94 -1.15 10.07
C SER A 478 6.20 -1.35 9.21
N LYS A 479 6.68 -2.59 9.07
CA LYS A 479 7.83 -2.88 8.20
C LYS A 479 7.48 -2.67 6.72
N LEU A 480 6.35 -3.23 6.27
CA LEU A 480 5.87 -3.05 4.89
C LEU A 480 5.61 -1.56 4.60
N ALA A 481 4.94 -0.86 5.52
CA ALA A 481 4.64 0.55 5.38
C ALA A 481 5.92 1.42 5.33
N ALA A 482 6.90 1.15 6.19
CA ALA A 482 8.17 1.88 6.17
C ALA A 482 8.91 1.71 4.84
N ASN A 483 9.01 0.49 4.33
CA ASN A 483 9.67 0.22 3.05
C ASN A 483 8.90 0.85 1.87
N ALA A 484 7.56 0.80 1.89
CA ALA A 484 6.72 1.45 0.90
C ALA A 484 6.89 2.98 0.90
N MET A 485 6.98 3.62 2.07
CA MET A 485 7.22 5.06 2.20
C MET A 485 8.62 5.46 1.71
N LEU A 486 9.66 4.66 2.00
CA LEU A 486 11.02 4.90 1.50
C LEU A 486 11.08 4.83 -0.03
N ALA A 487 10.49 3.78 -0.61
CA ALA A 487 10.42 3.61 -2.06
C ALA A 487 9.56 4.69 -2.72
N GLN A 488 8.46 5.09 -2.08
CA GLN A 488 7.60 6.18 -2.56
C GLN A 488 8.39 7.48 -2.72
N ARG A 489 9.25 7.84 -1.76
CA ARG A 489 10.08 9.05 -1.86
C ARG A 489 10.99 9.02 -3.10
N ILE A 490 11.61 7.86 -3.37
CA ILE A 490 12.46 7.66 -4.56
C ILE A 490 11.61 7.80 -5.83
N SER A 491 10.46 7.14 -5.91
CA SER A 491 9.57 7.25 -7.06
C SER A 491 9.05 8.67 -7.25
N SER A 492 8.66 9.37 -6.18
CA SER A 492 8.21 10.77 -6.23
C SER A 492 9.30 11.71 -6.77
N VAL A 493 10.54 11.61 -6.29
CA VAL A 493 11.64 12.43 -6.83
C VAL A 493 12.00 12.04 -8.26
N ASN A 494 11.84 10.77 -8.64
CA ASN A 494 12.01 10.32 -10.02
C ASN A 494 10.91 10.88 -10.95
N ALA A 495 9.65 10.97 -10.51
CA ALA A 495 8.62 11.70 -11.27
C ALA A 495 8.99 13.16 -11.48
N LEU A 496 9.44 13.85 -10.42
CA LEU A 496 9.92 15.23 -10.53
C LEU A 496 11.13 15.35 -11.46
N SER A 497 12.00 14.35 -11.52
CA SER A 497 13.15 14.35 -12.45
C SER A 497 12.70 14.43 -13.92
N ALA A 498 11.65 13.71 -14.30
CA ALA A 498 11.11 13.79 -15.66
C ALA A 498 10.52 15.18 -15.95
N LEU A 499 9.85 15.79 -14.97
CA LEU A 499 9.34 17.15 -15.10
C LEU A 499 10.49 18.17 -15.21
N CYS A 500 11.55 18.03 -14.43
CA CYS A 500 12.74 18.89 -14.48
C CYS A 500 13.37 18.86 -15.88
N GLU A 501 13.55 17.67 -16.46
CA GLU A 501 14.05 17.50 -17.83
C GLU A 501 13.18 18.24 -18.87
N ALA A 502 11.85 18.21 -18.72
CA ALA A 502 10.91 18.85 -19.64
C ALA A 502 10.78 20.37 -19.48
N THR A 503 11.08 20.89 -18.30
CA THR A 503 10.84 22.30 -17.91
C THR A 503 12.12 23.14 -17.82
N GLY A 504 13.29 22.49 -17.78
CA GLY A 504 14.58 23.16 -17.64
C GLY A 504 15.07 23.32 -16.20
N ALA A 505 14.36 22.77 -15.21
CA ALA A 505 14.82 22.73 -13.82
C ALA A 505 15.90 21.64 -13.60
N ASP A 506 16.62 21.72 -12.47
CA ASP A 506 17.58 20.71 -12.02
C ASP A 506 17.01 19.94 -10.82
N ILE A 507 16.95 18.61 -10.94
CA ILE A 507 16.41 17.76 -9.88
C ILE A 507 17.21 17.81 -8.58
N ASP A 508 18.54 18.00 -8.62
CA ASP A 508 19.35 18.09 -7.40
C ASP A 508 19.01 19.38 -6.63
N GLU A 509 18.75 20.48 -7.34
CA GLU A 509 18.33 21.75 -6.74
C GLU A 509 16.92 21.63 -6.14
N VAL A 510 15.98 21.05 -6.89
CA VAL A 510 14.60 20.83 -6.43
C VAL A 510 14.57 19.90 -5.21
N ALA A 511 15.27 18.76 -5.26
CA ALA A 511 15.36 17.82 -4.15
C ALA A 511 15.99 18.45 -2.91
N THR A 512 17.01 19.29 -3.10
CA THR A 512 17.63 20.06 -2.01
C THR A 512 16.61 21.02 -1.40
N ALA A 513 15.98 21.88 -2.19
CA ALA A 513 15.01 22.86 -1.68
C ALA A 513 13.85 22.20 -0.93
N VAL A 514 13.31 21.09 -1.45
CA VAL A 514 12.24 20.31 -0.81
C VAL A 514 12.74 19.65 0.49
N GLY A 515 13.94 19.08 0.47
CA GLY A 515 14.52 18.36 1.61
C GLY A 515 14.88 19.23 2.82
N TRP A 516 15.03 20.54 2.63
CA TRP A 516 15.25 21.50 3.72
C TRP A 516 14.01 21.71 4.60
N ASP A 517 12.81 21.40 4.10
CA ASP A 517 11.63 21.33 4.95
C ASP A 517 11.75 20.11 5.86
N THR A 518 12.01 20.35 7.15
CA THR A 518 12.21 19.30 8.15
C THR A 518 11.04 18.32 8.30
N ARG A 519 9.82 18.69 7.85
CA ARG A 519 8.66 17.77 7.83
C ARG A 519 8.77 16.71 6.74
N ILE A 520 9.55 17.00 5.70
CA ILE A 520 9.88 16.06 4.61
C ILE A 520 11.23 15.41 4.87
N GLY A 521 12.22 16.21 5.25
CA GLY A 521 13.61 15.81 5.47
C GLY A 521 14.39 15.51 4.18
N PRO A 522 15.73 15.50 4.23
CA PRO A 522 16.59 15.44 3.04
C PRO A 522 16.85 14.01 2.51
N ASN A 523 16.55 12.98 3.29
CA ASN A 523 16.94 11.60 2.99
C ASN A 523 16.03 10.97 1.93
N PHE A 524 16.53 9.98 1.17
CA PHE A 524 15.77 9.26 0.14
C PHE A 524 15.17 10.17 -0.96
N LEU A 525 15.80 11.31 -1.23
CA LEU A 525 15.42 12.25 -2.30
C LEU A 525 16.46 12.32 -3.43
N LYS A 526 17.34 11.32 -3.57
CA LYS A 526 18.26 11.26 -4.70
C LYS A 526 17.57 10.54 -5.86
N ALA A 527 17.37 11.26 -6.98
CA ALA A 527 16.86 10.68 -8.21
C ALA A 527 17.88 9.72 -8.84
N GLY A 528 17.41 8.83 -9.70
CA GLY A 528 18.27 7.91 -10.46
C GLY A 528 17.47 7.06 -11.45
N VAL A 529 18.14 6.08 -12.07
CA VAL A 529 17.54 5.18 -13.08
C VAL A 529 16.37 4.35 -12.54
N GLY A 530 16.37 4.10 -11.23
CA GLY A 530 15.33 3.39 -10.49
C GLY A 530 15.87 2.85 -9.17
N PHE A 531 14.99 2.50 -8.25
CA PHE A 531 15.39 1.67 -7.11
C PHE A 531 15.45 0.20 -7.51
N GLY A 532 16.27 -0.56 -6.79
CA GLY A 532 16.37 -2.01 -6.88
C GLY A 532 16.50 -2.65 -5.50
N GLY A 533 17.09 -3.84 -5.44
CA GLY A 533 17.26 -4.61 -4.21
C GLY A 533 16.03 -5.46 -3.89
N SER A 534 16.24 -6.49 -3.08
CA SER A 534 15.22 -7.52 -2.79
C SER A 534 14.01 -7.06 -1.94
N CYS A 535 14.08 -5.86 -1.36
CA CYS A 535 13.07 -5.37 -0.42
C CYS A 535 11.97 -4.55 -1.10
N PHE A 536 12.29 -3.40 -1.72
CA PHE A 536 11.26 -2.42 -2.10
C PHE A 536 10.21 -2.96 -3.07
N HIS A 537 10.64 -3.55 -4.18
CA HIS A 537 9.71 -4.07 -5.18
C HIS A 537 8.81 -5.17 -4.60
N LYS A 538 9.44 -6.15 -3.93
CA LYS A 538 8.76 -7.28 -3.28
C LYS A 538 7.76 -6.82 -2.21
N ASP A 539 8.16 -5.92 -1.32
CA ASP A 539 7.36 -5.53 -0.16
C ASP A 539 6.17 -4.66 -0.57
N ILE A 540 6.35 -3.79 -1.57
CA ILE A 540 5.23 -3.00 -2.12
C ILE A 540 4.23 -3.92 -2.83
N LEU A 541 4.68 -4.87 -3.65
CA LEU A 541 3.75 -5.79 -4.31
C LEU A 541 3.03 -6.70 -3.31
N ASN A 542 3.70 -7.10 -2.22
CA ASN A 542 3.04 -7.79 -1.12
C ASN A 542 1.98 -6.92 -0.44
N LEU A 543 2.26 -5.63 -0.22
CA LEU A 543 1.30 -4.68 0.32
C LEU A 543 0.10 -4.48 -0.62
N VAL A 544 0.33 -4.36 -1.92
CA VAL A 544 -0.71 -4.28 -2.96
C VAL A 544 -1.59 -5.53 -2.91
N TYR A 545 -0.98 -6.71 -2.93
CA TYR A 545 -1.72 -7.98 -2.86
C TYR A 545 -2.51 -8.12 -1.55
N LEU A 546 -1.94 -7.69 -0.42
CA LEU A 546 -2.65 -7.66 0.86
C LEU A 546 -3.89 -6.75 0.78
N CYS A 547 -3.76 -5.55 0.22
CA CYS A 547 -4.89 -4.64 0.01
C CYS A 547 -5.97 -5.27 -0.88
N GLU A 548 -5.59 -5.90 -1.99
CA GLU A 548 -6.53 -6.61 -2.88
C GLU A 548 -7.25 -7.74 -2.15
N SER A 549 -6.53 -8.55 -1.38
CA SER A 549 -7.11 -9.66 -0.60
C SER A 549 -8.07 -9.20 0.50
N LEU A 550 -7.93 -7.95 0.95
CA LEU A 550 -8.80 -7.32 1.94
C LEU A 550 -9.90 -6.46 1.29
N ASN A 551 -10.07 -6.54 -0.03
CA ASN A 551 -11.06 -5.76 -0.79
C ASN A 551 -10.88 -4.24 -0.65
N LEU A 552 -9.62 -3.76 -0.73
CA LEU A 552 -9.22 -2.35 -0.69
C LEU A 552 -8.52 -1.92 -2.00
N PRO A 553 -9.23 -1.93 -3.15
CA PRO A 553 -8.61 -1.72 -4.46
C PRO A 553 -8.01 -0.32 -4.66
N GLU A 554 -8.59 0.73 -4.06
CA GLU A 554 -8.05 2.09 -4.16
C GLU A 554 -6.69 2.21 -3.47
N VAL A 555 -6.53 1.55 -2.31
CA VAL A 555 -5.27 1.50 -1.57
C VAL A 555 -4.22 0.68 -2.32
N ALA A 556 -4.65 -0.45 -2.91
CA ALA A 556 -3.79 -1.26 -3.77
C ALA A 556 -3.27 -0.45 -4.97
N HIS A 557 -4.16 0.26 -5.67
CA HIS A 557 -3.78 1.08 -6.83
C HIS A 557 -2.81 2.21 -6.45
N TYR A 558 -3.05 2.89 -5.32
CA TYR A 558 -2.16 3.93 -4.82
C TYR A 558 -0.72 3.43 -4.62
N TRP A 559 -0.54 2.30 -3.94
CA TRP A 559 0.80 1.74 -3.71
C TRP A 559 1.40 1.14 -4.98
N LYS A 560 0.59 0.60 -5.90
CA LYS A 560 1.07 0.10 -7.18
C LYS A 560 1.74 1.17 -8.03
N GLN A 561 1.27 2.43 -7.95
CA GLN A 561 1.90 3.56 -8.65
C GLN A 561 3.37 3.76 -8.29
N VAL A 562 3.79 3.41 -7.06
CA VAL A 562 5.20 3.50 -6.66
C VAL A 562 6.08 2.59 -7.51
N VAL A 563 5.60 1.38 -7.81
CA VAL A 563 6.29 0.40 -8.67
C VAL A 563 6.18 0.79 -10.14
N ASP A 564 4.99 1.16 -10.60
CA ASP A 564 4.77 1.53 -12.01
C ASP A 564 5.66 2.71 -12.43
N LEU A 565 5.81 3.69 -11.54
CA LEU A 565 6.67 4.85 -11.76
C LEU A 565 8.16 4.49 -11.77
N ASN A 566 8.58 3.48 -11.00
CA ASN A 566 9.94 2.94 -11.04
C ASN A 566 10.24 2.25 -12.38
N GLU A 567 9.31 1.45 -12.89
CA GLU A 567 9.48 0.79 -14.20
C GLU A 567 9.42 1.79 -15.36
N TYR A 568 8.58 2.83 -15.26
CA TYR A 568 8.59 3.97 -16.16
C TYR A 568 9.95 4.67 -16.18
N GLN A 569 10.56 4.92 -15.02
CA GLN A 569 11.87 5.58 -14.90
C GLN A 569 12.98 4.79 -15.61
N LYS A 570 13.03 3.46 -15.42
CA LYS A 570 13.98 2.59 -16.11
C LYS A 570 13.79 2.65 -17.63
N THR A 571 12.54 2.50 -18.07
CA THR A 571 12.20 2.45 -19.50
C THR A 571 12.45 3.79 -20.20
N ARG A 572 12.10 4.93 -19.57
CA ARG A 572 12.34 6.24 -20.18
C ARG A 572 13.83 6.55 -20.31
N PHE A 573 14.65 6.09 -19.37
CA PHE A 573 16.09 6.27 -19.42
C PHE A 573 16.68 5.55 -20.63
N VAL A 574 16.27 4.30 -20.88
CA VAL A 574 16.68 3.54 -22.08
C VAL A 574 16.19 4.21 -23.37
N ARG A 575 14.94 4.68 -23.42
CA ARG A 575 14.44 5.43 -24.58
C ARG A 575 15.28 6.68 -24.88
N LYS A 576 15.74 7.36 -23.83
CA LYS A 576 16.61 8.54 -23.96
C LYS A 576 17.99 8.16 -24.51
N ILE A 577 18.55 7.02 -24.10
CA ILE A 577 19.79 6.46 -24.68
C ILE A 577 19.60 6.21 -26.19
N ILE A 578 18.57 5.44 -26.56
CA ILE A 578 18.32 5.06 -27.96
C ILE A 578 18.04 6.29 -28.83
N SER A 579 17.25 7.24 -28.34
CA SER A 579 16.93 8.47 -29.07
C SER A 579 18.17 9.32 -29.34
N ASN A 580 19.09 9.44 -28.38
CA ASN A 580 20.33 10.20 -28.54
C ASN A 580 21.35 9.47 -29.42
N LEU A 581 21.27 8.14 -29.50
CA LEU A 581 22.05 7.31 -30.43
C LEU A 581 21.35 7.15 -31.79
N PHE A 582 20.64 8.19 -32.24
CA PHE A 582 20.02 8.28 -33.56
C PHE A 582 18.96 7.20 -33.83
N HIS A 583 18.21 6.82 -32.79
CA HIS A 583 17.15 5.82 -32.85
C HIS A 583 17.61 4.42 -33.29
N THR A 584 18.91 4.12 -33.20
CA THR A 584 19.44 2.79 -33.49
C THR A 584 20.67 2.49 -32.65
N VAL A 585 20.63 1.36 -31.94
CA VAL A 585 21.80 0.84 -31.18
C VAL A 585 22.28 -0.51 -31.70
N SER A 586 21.72 -0.99 -32.82
CA SER A 586 22.12 -2.26 -33.44
C SER A 586 23.61 -2.24 -33.77
N ASN A 587 24.33 -3.23 -33.24
CA ASN A 587 25.79 -3.39 -33.34
C ASN A 587 26.63 -2.21 -32.81
N LYS A 588 26.02 -1.25 -32.09
CA LYS A 588 26.77 -0.21 -31.36
C LYS A 588 27.35 -0.79 -30.08
N ARG A 589 28.56 -0.38 -29.72
CA ARG A 589 29.19 -0.80 -28.47
C ARG A 589 28.79 0.16 -27.35
N ILE A 590 28.14 -0.33 -26.30
CA ILE A 590 27.71 0.47 -25.16
C ILE A 590 28.36 -0.07 -23.90
N ALA A 591 29.12 0.78 -23.20
CA ALA A 591 29.72 0.46 -21.92
C ALA A 591 28.70 0.66 -20.79
N ILE A 592 28.50 -0.34 -19.94
CA ILE A 592 27.63 -0.28 -18.76
C ILE A 592 28.52 -0.27 -17.52
N LEU A 593 28.49 0.83 -16.77
CA LEU A 593 29.26 0.99 -15.54
C LEU A 593 28.35 0.78 -14.32
N GLY A 594 28.65 -0.30 -13.60
CA GLY A 594 27.94 -0.76 -12.42
C GLY A 594 26.76 -1.68 -12.76
N PHE A 595 26.68 -2.80 -12.04
CA PHE A 595 25.66 -3.82 -12.19
C PHE A 595 24.92 -4.11 -10.87
N ALA A 596 25.57 -3.91 -9.73
CA ALA A 596 24.91 -3.99 -8.42
C ALA A 596 23.72 -3.01 -8.32
N PHE A 597 22.75 -3.29 -7.46
CA PHE A 597 21.57 -2.40 -7.37
C PHE A 597 21.89 -1.04 -6.72
N LYS A 598 22.96 -0.98 -5.91
CA LYS A 598 23.52 0.20 -5.24
C LYS A 598 25.04 0.01 -5.02
N LYS A 599 25.74 1.07 -4.61
CA LYS A 599 27.16 0.94 -4.22
C LYS A 599 27.36 0.13 -2.93
N ASN A 600 28.58 -0.37 -2.76
CA ASN A 600 29.08 -1.10 -1.57
C ASN A 600 28.38 -2.45 -1.30
N THR A 601 27.82 -3.09 -2.32
CA THR A 601 27.28 -4.45 -2.25
C THR A 601 27.58 -5.19 -3.55
N GLY A 602 27.62 -6.52 -3.49
CA GLY A 602 27.63 -7.40 -4.66
C GLY A 602 26.25 -7.89 -5.07
N ASP A 603 25.19 -7.42 -4.41
CA ASP A 603 23.82 -7.84 -4.69
C ASP A 603 23.26 -7.21 -5.97
N THR A 604 22.67 -8.06 -6.81
CA THR A 604 22.12 -7.73 -8.12
C THR A 604 20.62 -7.91 -8.20
N ARG A 605 19.97 -8.39 -7.12
CA ARG A 605 18.51 -8.61 -7.10
C ARG A 605 17.76 -7.32 -7.43
N GLU A 606 16.84 -7.40 -8.38
CA GLU A 606 16.04 -6.27 -8.87
C GLU A 606 16.89 -5.07 -9.34
N THR A 607 18.15 -5.28 -9.76
CA THR A 607 19.01 -4.19 -10.21
C THR A 607 18.43 -3.47 -11.43
N PRO A 608 18.36 -2.12 -11.42
CA PRO A 608 17.96 -1.35 -12.60
C PRO A 608 18.88 -1.58 -13.81
N ALA A 609 20.16 -1.95 -13.56
CA ALA A 609 21.12 -2.25 -14.60
C ALA A 609 20.66 -3.41 -15.50
N LEU A 610 20.00 -4.42 -14.93
CA LEU A 610 19.52 -5.59 -15.66
C LEU A 610 18.40 -5.19 -16.63
N THR A 611 17.49 -4.30 -16.24
CA THR A 611 16.46 -3.75 -17.13
C THR A 611 17.07 -2.93 -18.27
N VAL A 612 18.08 -2.10 -17.97
CA VAL A 612 18.81 -1.33 -18.99
C VAL A 612 19.50 -2.27 -19.99
N VAL A 613 20.20 -3.27 -19.49
CA VAL A 613 20.86 -4.32 -20.29
C VAL A 613 19.84 -5.05 -21.16
N ASP A 614 18.73 -5.50 -20.59
CA ASP A 614 17.69 -6.23 -21.32
C ASP A 614 17.10 -5.42 -22.47
N CYS A 615 16.74 -4.16 -22.22
CA CYS A 615 16.18 -3.28 -23.24
C CYS A 615 17.19 -2.91 -24.33
N LEU A 616 18.48 -2.73 -24.01
CA LEU A 616 19.50 -2.44 -25.02
C LEU A 616 19.85 -3.68 -25.85
N LEU A 617 19.88 -4.88 -25.24
CA LEU A 617 20.03 -6.14 -25.96
C LEU A 617 18.85 -6.42 -26.88
N ALA A 618 17.64 -5.95 -26.54
CA ALA A 618 16.47 -6.04 -27.41
C ALA A 618 16.62 -5.28 -28.73
N GLU A 619 17.52 -4.30 -28.77
CA GLU A 619 17.81 -3.44 -29.92
C GLU A 619 19.16 -3.82 -30.57
N ASP A 620 19.64 -5.05 -30.31
CA ASP A 620 20.89 -5.63 -30.83
C ASP A 620 22.17 -4.84 -30.48
N ALA A 621 22.19 -4.14 -29.34
CA ALA A 621 23.40 -3.48 -28.85
C ALA A 621 24.48 -4.50 -28.41
N GLN A 622 25.75 -4.13 -28.60
CA GLN A 622 26.91 -4.85 -28.08
C GLN A 622 27.28 -4.26 -26.72
N LEU A 623 27.08 -5.00 -25.63
CA LEU A 623 27.25 -4.49 -24.28
C LEU A 623 28.59 -4.88 -23.68
N SER A 624 29.22 -3.91 -23.03
CA SER A 624 30.52 -4.06 -22.37
C SER A 624 30.36 -3.65 -20.90
N ILE A 625 30.27 -4.60 -19.98
CA ILE A 625 29.83 -4.37 -18.60
C ILE A 625 31.02 -4.43 -17.65
N TYR A 626 31.08 -3.50 -16.70
CA TYR A 626 32.05 -3.47 -15.62
C TYR A 626 31.37 -3.15 -14.28
N ASP A 627 31.60 -3.96 -13.26
CA ASP A 627 31.27 -3.67 -11.86
C ASP A 627 32.47 -4.07 -10.98
N PRO A 628 32.85 -3.27 -9.97
CA PRO A 628 34.00 -3.57 -9.11
C PRO A 628 33.81 -4.76 -8.17
N VAL A 629 32.58 -5.15 -7.84
CA VAL A 629 32.29 -6.12 -6.77
C VAL A 629 31.48 -7.32 -7.26
N VAL A 630 30.54 -7.13 -8.19
CA VAL A 630 29.72 -8.23 -8.70
C VAL A 630 30.57 -9.20 -9.51
N SER A 631 30.46 -10.51 -9.21
CA SER A 631 31.21 -11.53 -9.95
C SER A 631 30.70 -11.68 -11.39
N HIS A 632 31.59 -12.08 -12.31
CA HIS A 632 31.20 -12.38 -13.68
C HIS A 632 30.15 -13.50 -13.75
N GLU A 633 30.25 -14.51 -12.88
CA GLU A 633 29.30 -15.61 -12.80
C GLU A 633 27.89 -15.10 -12.48
N GLN A 634 27.75 -14.24 -11.46
CA GLN A 634 26.44 -13.67 -11.08
C GLN A 634 25.86 -12.81 -12.20
N MET A 635 26.68 -11.95 -12.82
CA MET A 635 26.23 -11.13 -13.96
C MET A 635 25.71 -12.01 -15.12
N LEU A 636 26.45 -13.07 -15.47
CA LEU A 636 26.03 -13.99 -16.53
C LEU A 636 24.76 -14.76 -16.17
N GLU A 637 24.61 -15.21 -14.91
CA GLU A 637 23.40 -15.89 -14.44
C GLU A 637 22.18 -14.98 -14.57
N ASP A 638 22.27 -13.75 -14.06
CA ASP A 638 21.18 -12.78 -14.08
C ASP A 638 20.78 -12.44 -15.52
N ILE A 639 21.74 -12.23 -16.41
CA ILE A 639 21.47 -11.91 -17.81
C ILE A 639 20.90 -13.13 -18.55
N SER A 640 21.41 -14.33 -18.28
CA SER A 640 20.91 -15.57 -18.89
C SER A 640 19.46 -15.86 -18.47
N SER A 641 19.04 -15.39 -17.29
CA SER A 641 17.67 -15.53 -16.80
C SER A 641 16.63 -14.81 -17.67
N LEU A 642 17.05 -13.85 -18.50
CA LEU A 642 16.19 -13.11 -19.44
C LEU A 642 15.70 -13.94 -20.64
N ARG A 643 16.24 -15.16 -20.85
CA ARG A 643 15.82 -16.13 -21.89
C ARG A 643 15.75 -15.54 -23.32
N ARG A 644 16.79 -14.80 -23.71
CA ARG A 644 16.90 -14.17 -25.03
C ARG A 644 17.27 -15.19 -26.15
N PRO A 645 16.74 -15.06 -27.37
CA PRO A 645 17.04 -15.97 -28.50
C PRO A 645 18.53 -16.00 -28.89
N ASN A 646 19.19 -14.84 -28.82
CA ASN A 646 20.60 -14.67 -29.21
C ASN A 646 21.58 -14.97 -28.06
N GLY A 647 21.07 -15.46 -26.92
CA GLY A 647 21.88 -15.76 -25.73
C GLY A 647 22.65 -14.54 -25.22
N THR A 648 23.88 -14.79 -24.73
CA THR A 648 24.80 -13.78 -24.19
C THR A 648 25.88 -13.35 -25.20
N SER A 649 25.71 -13.66 -26.49
CA SER A 649 26.74 -13.46 -27.53
C SER A 649 27.17 -12.00 -27.73
N ASN A 650 26.27 -11.05 -27.43
CA ASN A 650 26.51 -9.61 -27.55
C ASN A 650 27.02 -8.97 -26.24
N ILE A 651 27.59 -9.77 -25.31
CA ILE A 651 27.98 -9.30 -23.98
C ILE A 651 29.45 -9.59 -23.72
N THR A 652 30.18 -8.56 -23.31
CA THR A 652 31.55 -8.65 -22.82
C THR A 652 31.60 -8.17 -21.38
N LEU A 653 32.06 -9.02 -20.45
CA LEU A 653 32.30 -8.66 -19.06
C LEU A 653 33.76 -8.29 -18.88
N ASN A 654 34.04 -7.12 -18.33
CA ASN A 654 35.40 -6.61 -18.14
C ASN A 654 35.72 -6.49 -16.67
N THR A 655 37.01 -6.64 -16.34
CA THR A 655 37.57 -6.39 -15.00
C THR A 655 38.24 -5.02 -14.89
N ASP A 656 38.33 -4.27 -15.99
CA ASP A 656 38.87 -2.92 -16.06
C ASP A 656 37.88 -1.98 -16.75
N VAL A 657 37.67 -0.81 -16.14
CA VAL A 657 36.71 0.20 -16.61
C VAL A 657 37.12 0.84 -17.94
N TYR A 658 38.42 0.98 -18.21
CA TYR A 658 38.91 1.60 -19.44
C TYR A 658 38.74 0.66 -20.64
N GLU A 659 39.00 -0.64 -20.47
CA GLU A 659 38.70 -1.64 -21.50
C GLU A 659 37.19 -1.77 -21.76
N ALA A 660 36.36 -1.61 -20.72
CA ALA A 660 34.92 -1.59 -20.90
C ALA A 660 34.47 -0.47 -21.85
N CYS A 661 35.07 0.73 -21.72
CA CYS A 661 34.74 1.93 -22.48
C CYS A 661 35.43 2.04 -23.85
N LYS A 662 36.48 1.25 -24.10
CA LYS A 662 37.25 1.29 -25.34
C LYS A 662 36.36 1.02 -26.56
N GLU A 663 36.47 1.87 -27.57
CA GLU A 663 35.67 1.87 -28.80
C GLU A 663 34.15 1.92 -28.60
N ALA A 664 33.66 2.27 -27.41
CA ALA A 664 32.23 2.42 -27.15
C ALA A 664 31.67 3.68 -27.84
N ASP A 665 30.44 3.59 -28.34
CA ASP A 665 29.63 4.71 -28.81
C ASP A 665 29.02 5.50 -27.64
N ALA A 666 28.71 4.79 -26.54
CA ALA A 666 28.16 5.38 -25.32
C ALA A 666 28.67 4.69 -24.05
N LEU A 667 28.72 5.46 -22.97
CA LEU A 667 28.95 5.00 -21.60
C LEU A 667 27.68 5.29 -20.78
N VAL A 668 27.19 4.29 -20.05
CA VAL A 668 25.97 4.38 -19.23
C VAL A 668 26.33 4.04 -17.79
N VAL A 669 26.10 4.98 -16.86
CA VAL A 669 26.31 4.75 -15.42
C VAL A 669 24.99 4.27 -14.80
N CYS A 670 24.99 3.03 -14.32
CA CYS A 670 23.83 2.40 -13.69
C CYS A 670 23.95 2.26 -12.17
N THR A 671 25.16 2.40 -11.59
CA THR A 671 25.40 2.28 -10.14
C THR A 671 26.35 3.37 -9.63
N GLU A 672 26.05 3.94 -8.47
CA GLU A 672 26.76 5.10 -7.90
C GLU A 672 28.10 4.78 -7.22
N TRP A 673 28.92 3.89 -7.79
CA TRP A 673 30.24 3.58 -7.22
C TRP A 673 31.13 4.82 -7.16
N ASP A 674 31.73 5.09 -5.99
CA ASP A 674 32.50 6.32 -5.77
C ASP A 674 33.73 6.41 -6.70
N GLN A 675 34.31 5.28 -7.12
CA GLN A 675 35.43 5.25 -8.07
C GLN A 675 35.10 5.89 -9.43
N PHE A 676 33.83 5.84 -9.86
CA PHE A 676 33.41 6.38 -11.16
C PHE A 676 33.53 7.90 -11.22
N LYS A 677 33.47 8.59 -10.07
CA LYS A 677 33.58 10.06 -9.98
C LYS A 677 34.97 10.59 -10.35
N THR A 678 35.99 9.74 -10.29
CA THR A 678 37.41 10.15 -10.34
C THR A 678 38.19 9.48 -11.48
N LEU A 679 37.49 8.88 -12.45
CA LEU A 679 38.13 8.24 -13.60
C LEU A 679 38.80 9.27 -14.51
N ASP A 680 39.82 8.84 -15.25
CA ASP A 680 40.40 9.66 -16.32
C ASP A 680 39.47 9.68 -17.54
N TYR A 681 38.51 10.59 -17.52
CA TYR A 681 37.55 10.76 -18.60
C TYR A 681 38.17 11.26 -19.91
N LYS A 682 39.35 11.89 -19.88
CA LYS A 682 40.08 12.27 -21.10
C LYS A 682 40.61 11.03 -21.80
N ARG A 683 41.20 10.10 -21.05
CA ARG A 683 41.62 8.79 -21.58
C ARG A 683 40.43 8.01 -22.14
N ILE A 684 39.31 7.97 -21.40
CA ILE A 684 38.08 7.30 -21.88
C ILE A 684 37.61 7.94 -23.19
N TYR A 685 37.50 9.27 -23.23
CA TYR A 685 37.07 10.01 -24.43
C TYR A 685 37.95 9.69 -25.63
N GLN A 686 39.27 9.68 -25.49
CA GLN A 686 40.20 9.37 -26.58
C GLN A 686 40.00 7.96 -27.15
N SER A 687 39.60 7.01 -26.32
CA SER A 687 39.40 5.61 -26.73
C SER A 687 38.01 5.30 -27.33
N MET A 688 37.01 6.17 -27.09
CA MET A 688 35.63 5.97 -27.56
C MET A 688 35.44 6.36 -29.04
N ARG A 689 34.36 5.89 -29.65
CA ARG A 689 33.90 6.37 -30.97
C ARG A 689 33.35 7.79 -30.86
N LYS A 690 33.15 8.47 -32.00
CA LYS A 690 32.68 9.86 -32.06
C LYS A 690 31.42 9.99 -32.92
N PRO A 691 30.41 10.78 -32.50
CA PRO A 691 30.33 11.49 -31.21
C PRO A 691 30.25 10.52 -30.00
N ALA A 692 30.88 10.89 -28.88
CA ALA A 692 30.94 10.05 -27.68
C ALA A 692 29.88 10.49 -26.68
N PHE A 693 29.01 9.57 -26.26
CA PHE A 693 27.92 9.87 -25.33
C PHE A 693 28.19 9.35 -23.92
N ILE A 694 27.74 10.11 -22.92
CA ILE A 694 27.65 9.68 -21.53
C ILE A 694 26.20 9.84 -21.07
N PHE A 695 25.65 8.77 -20.50
CA PHE A 695 24.35 8.76 -19.84
C PHE A 695 24.54 8.46 -18.35
N ASP A 696 24.44 9.49 -17.51
CA ASP A 696 24.54 9.34 -16.06
C ASP A 696 23.16 9.08 -15.45
N GLY A 697 22.90 7.81 -15.13
CA GLY A 697 21.68 7.37 -14.46
C GLY A 697 21.71 7.56 -12.94
N ARG A 698 22.79 8.08 -12.35
CA ARG A 698 22.98 8.18 -10.89
C ARG A 698 23.39 9.57 -10.39
N LEU A 699 23.56 10.54 -11.30
CA LEU A 699 23.85 11.95 -10.99
C LEU A 699 25.10 12.08 -10.11
N ILE A 700 26.17 11.41 -10.52
CA ILE A 700 27.46 11.39 -9.82
C ILE A 700 28.57 12.09 -10.60
N LEU A 701 28.38 12.36 -11.89
CA LEU A 701 29.38 12.95 -12.76
C LEU A 701 29.18 14.46 -12.92
N ASP A 702 30.28 15.19 -13.16
CA ASP A 702 30.23 16.61 -13.50
C ASP A 702 29.95 16.81 -15.01
N PRO A 703 28.75 17.27 -15.40
CA PRO A 703 28.43 17.46 -16.81
C PRO A 703 29.22 18.59 -17.47
N ILE A 704 29.71 19.58 -16.72
CA ILE A 704 30.45 20.72 -17.27
C ILE A 704 31.83 20.26 -17.70
N GLU A 705 32.55 19.56 -16.81
CA GLU A 705 33.88 19.03 -17.11
C GLU A 705 33.84 18.05 -18.29
N LEU A 706 32.87 17.13 -18.31
CA LEU A 706 32.72 16.14 -19.37
C LEU A 706 32.41 16.77 -20.74
N ARG A 707 31.58 17.82 -20.79
CA ARG A 707 31.31 18.55 -22.04
C ARG A 707 32.53 19.31 -22.53
N GLN A 708 33.37 19.85 -21.62
CA GLN A 708 34.63 20.50 -22.00
C GLN A 708 35.63 19.53 -22.63
N ILE A 709 35.63 18.25 -22.22
CA ILE A 709 36.43 17.20 -22.85
C ILE A 709 35.90 16.88 -24.27
N GLY A 710 34.59 17.00 -24.48
CA GLY A 710 33.93 16.81 -25.78
C GLY A 710 32.80 15.77 -25.78
N PHE A 711 32.39 15.27 -24.61
CA PHE A 711 31.27 14.33 -24.52
C PHE A 711 29.92 15.03 -24.75
N SER A 712 29.00 14.29 -25.38
CA SER A 712 27.57 14.57 -25.31
C SER A 712 27.02 13.94 -24.03
N VAL A 713 26.66 14.77 -23.05
CA VAL A 713 26.31 14.32 -21.69
C VAL A 713 24.82 14.49 -21.43
N GLU A 714 24.18 13.39 -21.04
CA GLU A 714 22.80 13.31 -20.57
C GLU A 714 22.79 12.84 -19.12
N ILE A 715 22.06 13.55 -18.25
CA ILE A 715 21.92 13.21 -16.83
C ILE A 715 20.43 13.18 -16.49
N ILE A 716 20.00 12.20 -15.69
CA ILE A 716 18.63 12.15 -15.18
C ILE A 716 18.29 13.45 -14.43
N GLY A 717 17.13 14.02 -14.72
CA GLY A 717 16.60 15.18 -14.01
C GLY A 717 17.25 16.52 -14.36
N LYS A 718 18.11 16.56 -15.40
CA LYS A 718 18.69 17.81 -15.90
C LYS A 718 18.36 17.98 -17.38
N SER A 719 17.91 19.16 -17.75
CA SER A 719 17.72 19.50 -19.17
C SER A 719 19.08 19.78 -19.82
N GLN A 720 19.19 19.52 -21.12
CA GLN A 720 20.30 20.09 -21.90
C GLN A 720 20.16 21.62 -21.80
N PRO A 721 21.24 22.36 -21.48
CA PRO A 721 21.17 23.81 -21.55
C PRO A 721 20.65 24.18 -22.93
N ILE A 722 19.65 25.05 -23.00
CA ILE A 722 19.18 25.65 -24.26
C ILE A 722 20.37 26.45 -24.78
N THR A 723 21.27 25.80 -25.51
CA THR A 723 22.24 26.49 -26.33
C THR A 723 21.40 27.18 -27.39
N SER A 724 21.24 28.48 -27.21
CA SER A 724 20.91 29.43 -28.27
C SER A 724 22.02 29.36 -29.32
N ALA A 725 22.06 28.27 -30.07
CA ALA A 725 22.95 28.03 -31.19
C ALA A 725 22.13 28.17 -32.48
N TRP A 726 21.56 29.36 -32.66
CA TRP A 726 21.62 30.06 -33.93
C TRP A 726 22.51 31.27 -33.71
N LYS A 727 23.82 31.10 -33.94
CA LYS A 727 24.74 32.17 -34.33
C LYS A 727 25.77 31.59 -35.28
#